data_AF-A0A9X2GUB0-F1
#
_entry.id   AF-A0A9X2GUB0-F1
#
_cell.length_a   1.000
_cell.length_b   1.000
_cell.length_c   1.000
_cell.angle_alpha   90.00
_cell.angle_beta   90.00
_cell.angle_gamma   90.00
#
_symmetry.space_group_name_H-M   'P 1'
#
loop_
_entity.id
_entity.type
_entity.pdbx_description
1 polymer ?
#
loop_
_entity_poly.entity_id
_entity_poly.type
_entity_poly.pdbx_seq_one_letter_code
_entity_poly.pdbx_strand_id
1 'polypeptide(L)'
;MRPARSAAVVVLAAAFLSVPQPAQAAVFKHPGVLVSRAQLDFVRANLDREPWRAAWRKLQRHSFASLSYTPTPRSVVECGPTSNPDHGCSDEREDAMAAYTHALQWYLTKDARYAKKAIQIMDAWSAVITKHTGSNAPLQTGWAGANFSRAAELIKHTYTGWAQAGRFAGKLRTVYLPTVIAGAPNNNGNWELIMTDAAIGIAVHLDDRASFDRAVSTWRGRLPAYVYLKTDGSVPKAAPNSKHDTKAEIIDYWQGQTTFVDGLTQETCRDFWHTGWGLAAIAHVAETAGHQGVDLSSKAKHRLRFAMNFHARYQLGGTVPSWLCGGKIKADLGDHFEVGYNALHHRLGYDDIPYAKQWVEQKRPTGVSHFLGWETLTHAQNPHRAGMGMSATPDFDADGVGDLFSTATGTLTIWNGEGGNTFGPPVAVEGAWSGFSRPVAGDFNGDGLSDLLAVRKDTHKLHVWNGAGGNTFGPAIELGPGWAPYAGSLVSLGDVNEDGRTDLGAVNAATGTLYIWNGKGANGFGPATPVGGGWPAFSRPVAGDFNGDGIGDLLAVRKDTHTLHVWNGRGANNFTGAAEVGPGWEQYAGSLMSPGDVDGDGRSDLAAVHAGTGALQVWNGRGGNKFGPATAVGTGWKSFFGPAATPSPSGTPSQSGTPSPSATPSPSASAG
;
A
#
# COMPACT_ATOMS: atom_id res chain seq x y z
N MET A 1 -9.68 35.63 -75.61
CA MET A 1 -10.41 35.75 -74.32
C MET A 1 -10.97 34.39 -73.93
N ARG A 2 -10.43 33.77 -72.88
CA ARG A 2 -11.03 32.75 -72.00
C ARG A 2 -10.03 32.57 -70.84
N PRO A 3 -10.39 32.87 -69.57
CA PRO A 3 -9.44 32.79 -68.47
C PRO A 3 -9.29 31.34 -67.99
N ALA A 4 -8.06 30.97 -67.66
CA ALA A 4 -7.69 29.70 -67.05
C ALA A 4 -8.17 29.65 -65.60
N ARG A 5 -8.77 28.52 -65.20
CA ARG A 5 -9.23 28.25 -63.83
C ARG A 5 -8.04 27.87 -62.96
N SER A 6 -7.79 28.64 -61.91
CA SER A 6 -6.87 28.26 -60.82
C SER A 6 -7.50 27.15 -59.98
N ALA A 7 -6.82 26.00 -59.89
CA ALA A 7 -7.16 24.94 -58.95
C ALA A 7 -6.55 25.27 -57.58
N ALA A 8 -7.41 25.44 -56.57
CA ALA A 8 -6.98 25.56 -55.18
C ALA A 8 -6.52 24.18 -54.67
N VAL A 9 -5.26 24.09 -54.26
CA VAL A 9 -4.71 22.93 -53.55
C VAL A 9 -5.18 23.01 -52.10
N VAL A 10 -6.12 22.15 -51.72
CA VAL A 10 -6.48 21.91 -50.32
C VAL A 10 -5.39 21.04 -49.70
N VAL A 11 -4.58 21.63 -48.83
CA VAL A 11 -3.65 20.87 -47.97
C VAL A 11 -4.47 20.27 -46.83
N LEU A 12 -4.85 19.00 -46.98
CA LEU A 12 -5.35 18.18 -45.88
C LEU A 12 -4.20 17.93 -44.90
N ALA A 13 -4.20 18.63 -43.77
CA ALA A 13 -3.39 18.26 -42.63
C ALA A 13 -3.89 16.91 -42.10
N ALA A 14 -3.19 15.82 -42.45
CA ALA A 14 -3.40 14.53 -41.85
C ALA A 14 -3.01 14.62 -40.37
N ALA A 15 -4.00 14.67 -39.48
CA ALA A 15 -3.80 14.44 -38.06
C ALA A 15 -3.29 13.01 -37.91
N PHE A 16 -2.00 12.85 -37.64
CA PHE A 16 -1.46 11.59 -37.16
C PHE A 16 -2.08 11.35 -35.79
N LEU A 17 -3.15 10.55 -35.75
CA LEU A 17 -3.61 9.90 -34.53
C LEU A 17 -2.46 9.00 -34.07
N SER A 18 -1.69 9.46 -33.11
CA SER A 18 -0.77 8.62 -32.36
C SER A 18 -1.58 7.50 -31.74
N VAL A 19 -1.52 6.30 -32.34
CA VAL A 19 -2.04 5.10 -31.72
C VAL A 19 -1.31 4.96 -30.39
N PRO A 20 -2.00 4.94 -29.23
CA PRO A 20 -1.34 4.71 -27.95
C PRO A 20 -0.60 3.39 -28.06
N GLN A 21 0.72 3.45 -27.96
CA GLN A 21 1.53 2.26 -27.81
C GLN A 21 1.02 1.56 -26.53
N PRO A 22 0.68 0.25 -26.55
CA PRO A 22 0.23 -0.42 -25.35
C PRO A 22 1.29 -0.23 -24.27
N ALA A 23 0.89 0.31 -23.12
CA ALA A 23 1.77 0.41 -21.96
C ALA A 23 2.41 -0.96 -21.73
N GLN A 24 3.74 -1.00 -21.68
CA GLN A 24 4.44 -2.23 -21.35
C GLN A 24 3.91 -2.70 -19.99
N ALA A 25 3.37 -3.92 -19.93
CA ALA A 25 2.81 -4.45 -18.69
C ALA A 25 3.88 -4.36 -17.59
N ALA A 26 3.49 -3.84 -16.42
CA ALA A 26 4.39 -3.72 -15.29
C ALA A 26 5.04 -5.07 -14.97
N VAL A 27 6.37 -5.04 -14.79
CA VAL A 27 7.17 -6.22 -14.45
C VAL A 27 6.78 -6.69 -13.04
N PHE A 28 6.70 -8.00 -12.83
CA PHE A 28 6.42 -8.55 -11.51
C PHE A 28 7.54 -8.21 -10.51
N LYS A 29 7.16 -7.87 -9.28
CA LYS A 29 8.07 -7.62 -8.16
C LYS A 29 8.34 -8.95 -7.44
N HIS A 30 9.63 -9.24 -7.21
CA HIS A 30 10.09 -10.52 -6.67
C HIS A 30 11.12 -10.40 -5.52
N PRO A 31 11.07 -11.28 -4.50
CA PRO A 31 9.95 -12.14 -4.15
C PRO A 31 8.66 -11.35 -3.93
N GLY A 32 7.53 -11.87 -4.39
CA GLY A 32 6.24 -11.20 -4.25
C GLY A 32 5.02 -12.13 -4.14
N VAL A 33 5.24 -13.41 -3.84
CA VAL A 33 4.15 -14.38 -3.58
C VAL A 33 3.90 -14.47 -2.09
N LEU A 34 2.74 -13.98 -1.65
CA LEU A 34 2.31 -13.76 -0.26
C LEU A 34 3.20 -12.81 0.55
N VAL A 35 4.52 -12.99 0.55
CA VAL A 35 5.50 -12.15 1.26
C VAL A 35 6.46 -11.48 0.29
N SER A 36 6.76 -10.21 0.52
CA SER A 36 7.79 -9.48 -0.25
C SER A 36 9.17 -9.56 0.38
N ARG A 37 10.20 -9.11 -0.35
CA ARG A 37 11.56 -8.96 0.18
C ARG A 37 11.60 -8.10 1.45
N ALA A 38 11.03 -6.89 1.39
CA ALA A 38 11.02 -5.95 2.50
C ALA A 38 10.34 -6.55 3.74
N GLN A 39 9.21 -7.24 3.55
CA GLN A 39 8.51 -7.92 4.64
C GLN A 39 9.35 -9.02 5.29
N LEU A 40 10.12 -9.77 4.51
CA LEU A 40 11.00 -10.82 5.03
C LEU A 40 12.22 -10.24 5.76
N ASP A 41 12.77 -9.13 5.27
CA ASP A 41 13.88 -8.44 5.92
C ASP A 41 13.43 -7.84 7.26
N PHE A 42 12.23 -7.26 7.32
CA PHE A 42 11.60 -6.83 8.55
C PHE A 42 11.44 -7.98 9.55
N VAL A 43 10.89 -9.13 9.13
CA VAL A 43 10.76 -10.30 10.01
C VAL A 43 12.13 -10.76 10.51
N ARG A 44 13.14 -10.81 9.63
CA ARG A 44 14.51 -11.21 9.99
C ARG A 44 15.10 -10.30 11.07
N ALA A 45 14.85 -8.99 10.99
CA ALA A 45 15.30 -8.02 11.97
C ALA A 45 14.59 -8.15 13.33
N ASN A 46 13.44 -8.82 13.39
CA ASN A 46 12.60 -8.93 14.59
C ASN A 46 12.55 -10.34 15.21
N LEU A 47 13.37 -11.29 14.76
CA LEU A 47 13.30 -12.71 15.19
C LEU A 47 13.53 -12.93 16.70
N ASP A 48 14.12 -11.97 17.42
CA ASP A 48 14.34 -12.01 18.85
C ASP A 48 13.23 -11.32 19.68
N ARG A 49 12.25 -10.70 19.02
CA ARG A 49 11.11 -9.98 19.63
C ARG A 49 9.81 -10.78 19.50
N GLU A 50 8.88 -10.59 20.43
CA GLU A 50 7.54 -11.19 20.28
C GLU A 50 6.69 -10.37 19.29
N PRO A 51 5.82 -11.02 18.49
CA PRO A 51 5.50 -12.46 18.52
C PRO A 51 6.41 -13.35 17.64
N TRP A 52 7.36 -12.77 16.89
CA TRP A 52 8.22 -13.51 15.95
C TRP A 52 9.11 -14.53 16.64
N ARG A 53 9.63 -14.25 17.84
CA ARG A 53 10.48 -15.17 18.60
C ARG A 53 9.77 -16.47 18.92
N ALA A 54 8.53 -16.42 19.42
CA ALA A 54 7.74 -17.62 19.68
C ALA A 54 7.40 -18.36 18.37
N ALA A 55 7.04 -17.62 17.31
CA ALA A 55 6.70 -18.20 16.01
C ALA A 55 7.91 -18.88 15.33
N TRP A 56 9.08 -18.24 15.37
CA TRP A 56 10.34 -18.77 14.86
C TRP A 56 10.75 -20.05 15.58
N ARG A 57 10.66 -20.05 16.92
CA ARG A 57 10.89 -21.25 17.74
C ARG A 57 9.91 -22.38 17.42
N LYS A 58 8.64 -22.07 17.15
CA LYS A 58 7.62 -23.05 16.73
C LYS A 58 7.99 -23.65 15.38
N LEU A 59 8.42 -22.83 14.43
CA LEU A 59 8.92 -23.29 13.13
C LEU A 59 10.12 -24.23 13.29
N GLN A 60 11.17 -23.81 13.99
CA GLN A 60 12.41 -24.60 14.13
C GLN A 60 12.21 -25.98 14.76
N ARG A 61 11.20 -26.14 15.61
CA ARG A 61 10.86 -27.42 16.26
C ARG A 61 9.95 -28.33 15.43
N HIS A 62 9.39 -27.82 14.34
CA HIS A 62 8.46 -28.59 13.52
C HIS A 62 9.20 -29.66 12.71
N SER A 63 8.56 -30.81 12.48
CA SER A 63 9.14 -31.91 11.69
C SER A 63 9.54 -31.46 10.28
N PHE A 64 8.70 -30.63 9.66
CA PHE A 64 8.95 -29.99 8.36
C PHE A 64 10.18 -29.06 8.32
N ALA A 65 10.71 -28.65 9.47
CA ALA A 65 11.91 -27.81 9.52
C ALA A 65 13.20 -28.63 9.58
N SER A 66 13.11 -29.96 9.74
CA SER A 66 14.27 -30.84 9.88
C SER A 66 15.04 -31.00 8.57
N LEU A 67 16.37 -30.85 8.62
CA LEU A 67 17.23 -31.17 7.48
C LEU A 67 17.25 -32.68 7.14
N SER A 68 16.74 -33.54 8.03
CA SER A 68 16.52 -34.98 7.75
C SER A 68 15.20 -35.28 7.06
N TYR A 69 14.35 -34.27 6.80
CA TYR A 69 13.08 -34.44 6.10
C TYR A 69 13.30 -35.08 4.72
N THR A 70 12.48 -36.06 4.38
CA THR A 70 12.54 -36.84 3.14
C THR A 70 11.22 -36.70 2.38
N PRO A 71 11.22 -36.13 1.16
CA PRO A 71 10.00 -35.97 0.37
C PRO A 71 9.49 -37.32 -0.18
N THR A 72 8.19 -37.40 -0.41
CA THR A 72 7.47 -38.60 -0.88
C THR A 72 6.74 -38.32 -2.20
N PRO A 73 7.47 -38.06 -3.31
CA PRO A 73 6.85 -37.60 -4.54
C PRO A 73 6.03 -38.70 -5.24
N ARG A 74 4.92 -38.31 -5.85
CA ARG A 74 4.02 -39.20 -6.62
C ARG A 74 3.86 -38.71 -8.04
N SER A 75 3.81 -39.64 -9.01
CA SER A 75 3.57 -39.28 -10.41
C SER A 75 2.13 -38.87 -10.69
N VAL A 76 1.18 -39.47 -9.97
CA VAL A 76 -0.24 -39.13 -9.98
C VAL A 76 -0.66 -38.95 -8.53
N VAL A 77 -1.29 -37.81 -8.23
CA VAL A 77 -1.91 -37.53 -6.93
C VAL A 77 -3.42 -37.74 -7.08
N GLU A 78 -3.95 -38.82 -6.53
CA GLU A 78 -5.37 -39.15 -6.61
C GLU A 78 -6.06 -38.90 -5.27
N CYS A 79 -6.99 -37.94 -5.26
CA CYS A 79 -7.71 -37.49 -4.09
C CYS A 79 -9.22 -37.63 -4.29
N GLY A 80 -9.79 -38.67 -3.68
CA GLY A 80 -11.24 -38.85 -3.66
C GLY A 80 -11.94 -37.83 -2.74
N PRO A 81 -13.26 -37.97 -2.51
CA PRO A 81 -14.00 -37.09 -1.61
C PRO A 81 -13.36 -37.04 -0.23
N THR A 82 -13.19 -35.84 0.34
CA THR A 82 -12.47 -35.64 1.62
C THR A 82 -11.05 -36.21 1.64
N SER A 83 -10.40 -36.31 0.47
CA SER A 83 -9.12 -36.98 0.26
C SER A 83 -9.12 -38.48 0.58
N ASN A 84 -10.24 -39.16 0.34
CA ASN A 84 -10.36 -40.62 0.44
C ASN A 84 -10.82 -41.23 -0.90
N PRO A 85 -10.01 -42.06 -1.59
CA PRO A 85 -8.67 -42.49 -1.19
C PRO A 85 -7.65 -41.34 -1.14
N ASP A 86 -6.65 -41.51 -0.27
CA ASP A 86 -5.45 -40.65 -0.21
C ASP A 86 -4.31 -41.38 -0.91
N HIS A 87 -4.17 -41.15 -2.20
CA HIS A 87 -3.05 -41.65 -2.99
C HIS A 87 -2.16 -40.48 -3.37
N GLY A 88 -1.40 -40.00 -2.39
CA GLY A 88 -0.42 -38.92 -2.56
C GLY A 88 -0.91 -37.53 -2.19
N CYS A 89 -2.14 -37.38 -1.71
CA CYS A 89 -2.71 -36.08 -1.33
C CYS A 89 -1.98 -35.51 -0.12
N SER A 90 -1.83 -36.32 0.92
CA SER A 90 -1.08 -35.91 2.11
C SER A 90 0.40 -35.79 1.81
N ASP A 91 0.98 -36.75 1.08
CA ASP A 91 2.40 -36.70 0.65
C ASP A 91 2.74 -35.35 -0.02
N GLU A 92 1.94 -34.93 -1.00
CA GLU A 92 2.17 -33.67 -1.72
C GLU A 92 1.97 -32.45 -0.84
N ARG A 93 0.88 -32.42 -0.06
CA ARG A 93 0.53 -31.26 0.76
C ARG A 93 1.58 -31.03 1.84
N GLU A 94 2.05 -32.09 2.49
CA GLU A 94 3.08 -32.02 3.52
C GLU A 94 4.44 -31.62 2.94
N ASP A 95 4.82 -32.18 1.79
CA ASP A 95 6.05 -31.79 1.11
C ASP A 95 6.03 -30.33 0.65
N ALA A 96 4.91 -29.82 0.16
CA ALA A 96 4.77 -28.41 -0.20
C ALA A 96 4.94 -27.49 1.01
N MET A 97 4.29 -27.82 2.14
CA MET A 97 4.47 -27.11 3.41
C MET A 97 5.92 -27.17 3.91
N ALA A 98 6.59 -28.32 3.78
CA ALA A 98 8.00 -28.47 4.15
C ALA A 98 8.93 -27.67 3.24
N ALA A 99 8.69 -27.63 1.93
CA ALA A 99 9.43 -26.81 1.00
C ALA A 99 9.36 -25.32 1.39
N TYR A 100 8.16 -24.79 1.68
CA TYR A 100 8.00 -23.40 2.11
C TYR A 100 8.64 -23.13 3.48
N THR A 101 8.50 -24.07 4.42
CA THR A 101 9.16 -24.01 5.73
C THR A 101 10.67 -23.87 5.60
N HIS A 102 11.30 -24.67 4.74
CA HIS A 102 12.74 -24.58 4.48
C HIS A 102 13.13 -23.32 3.71
N ALA A 103 12.30 -22.83 2.79
CA ALA A 103 12.54 -21.57 2.09
C ALA A 103 12.55 -20.36 3.04
N LEU A 104 11.64 -20.33 4.02
CA LEU A 104 11.65 -19.33 5.09
C LEU A 104 12.90 -19.44 5.97
N GLN A 105 13.28 -20.66 6.40
CA GLN A 105 14.50 -20.85 7.18
C GLN A 105 15.74 -20.37 6.42
N TRP A 106 15.83 -20.66 5.12
CA TRP A 106 16.88 -20.12 4.26
C TRP A 106 16.92 -18.61 4.33
N TYR A 107 15.80 -17.93 4.08
CA TYR A 107 15.82 -16.48 4.00
C TYR A 107 16.18 -15.83 5.34
N LEU A 108 15.63 -16.35 6.44
CA LEU A 108 15.77 -15.77 7.77
C LEU A 108 17.16 -16.02 8.38
N THR A 109 17.78 -17.18 8.10
CA THR A 109 19.10 -17.55 8.65
C THR A 109 20.26 -17.30 7.68
N LYS A 110 19.99 -17.25 6.37
CA LYS A 110 20.97 -17.33 5.29
C LYS A 110 21.84 -18.59 5.32
N ASP A 111 21.37 -19.67 5.95
CA ASP A 111 22.03 -20.97 5.93
C ASP A 111 21.61 -21.78 4.70
N ALA A 112 22.54 -21.94 3.76
CA ALA A 112 22.33 -22.58 2.46
C ALA A 112 21.84 -24.03 2.56
N ARG A 113 22.00 -24.70 3.71
CA ARG A 113 21.45 -26.06 3.93
C ARG A 113 19.93 -26.07 3.77
N TYR A 114 19.24 -25.03 4.22
CA TYR A 114 17.79 -24.93 4.10
C TYR A 114 17.33 -24.65 2.67
N ALA A 115 18.06 -23.81 1.92
CA ALA A 115 17.76 -23.58 0.50
C ALA A 115 17.90 -24.88 -0.30
N LYS A 116 19.00 -25.61 -0.07
CA LYS A 116 19.24 -26.93 -0.70
C LYS A 116 18.16 -27.94 -0.35
N LYS A 117 17.64 -27.93 0.88
CA LYS A 117 16.55 -28.83 1.29
C LYS A 117 15.21 -28.46 0.63
N ALA A 118 14.86 -27.17 0.55
CA ALA A 118 13.70 -26.72 -0.19
C ALA A 118 13.78 -27.13 -1.67
N ILE A 119 14.95 -26.92 -2.30
CA ILE A 119 15.24 -27.35 -3.68
C ILE A 119 15.09 -28.86 -3.82
N GLN A 120 15.64 -29.66 -2.89
CA GLN A 120 15.54 -31.12 -2.94
C GLN A 120 14.08 -31.59 -3.00
N ILE A 121 13.20 -30.99 -2.17
CA ILE A 121 11.78 -31.35 -2.14
C ILE A 121 11.10 -30.97 -3.47
N MET A 122 11.29 -29.73 -3.93
CA MET A 122 10.72 -29.24 -5.18
C MET A 122 11.22 -30.04 -6.40
N ASP A 123 12.51 -30.37 -6.44
CA ASP A 123 13.11 -31.16 -7.51
C ASP A 123 12.61 -32.60 -7.52
N ALA A 124 12.37 -33.20 -6.35
CA ALA A 124 11.82 -34.55 -6.22
C ALA A 124 10.40 -34.63 -6.83
N TRP A 125 9.53 -33.66 -6.53
CA TRP A 125 8.19 -33.59 -7.11
C TRP A 125 8.21 -33.30 -8.61
N SER A 126 8.98 -32.29 -9.05
CA SER A 126 9.01 -31.92 -10.46
C SER A 126 9.58 -33.00 -11.38
N ALA A 127 10.35 -33.95 -10.84
CA ALA A 127 10.85 -35.09 -11.59
C ALA A 127 9.74 -36.08 -12.00
N VAL A 128 8.66 -36.21 -11.22
CA VAL A 128 7.69 -37.31 -11.40
C VAL A 128 6.25 -36.86 -11.62
N ILE A 129 5.82 -35.73 -11.04
CA ILE A 129 4.40 -35.33 -11.06
C ILE A 129 3.88 -35.11 -12.49
N THR A 130 2.69 -35.65 -12.77
CA THR A 130 2.04 -35.54 -14.09
C THR A 130 0.62 -35.02 -14.04
N LYS A 131 -0.15 -35.30 -12.98
CA LYS A 131 -1.53 -34.85 -12.83
C LYS A 131 -2.08 -35.06 -11.41
N HIS A 132 -3.12 -34.31 -11.10
CA HIS A 132 -4.04 -34.55 -9.99
C HIS A 132 -5.33 -35.19 -10.52
N THR A 133 -5.88 -36.17 -9.81
CA THR A 133 -7.13 -36.86 -10.17
C THR A 133 -8.04 -37.07 -8.97
N GLY A 134 -9.30 -37.43 -9.22
CA GLY A 134 -10.33 -37.57 -8.18
C GLY A 134 -11.10 -36.27 -7.94
N SER A 135 -12.19 -36.37 -7.18
CA SER A 135 -13.12 -35.24 -6.99
C SER A 135 -12.53 -34.09 -6.19
N ASN A 136 -11.53 -34.35 -5.35
CA ASN A 136 -10.86 -33.33 -4.53
C ASN A 136 -9.60 -32.77 -5.20
N ALA A 137 -9.28 -33.21 -6.43
CA ALA A 137 -8.11 -32.74 -7.16
C ALA A 137 -8.00 -31.21 -7.24
N PRO A 138 -9.04 -30.43 -7.59
CA PRO A 138 -8.90 -28.97 -7.71
C PRO A 138 -8.44 -28.29 -6.42
N LEU A 139 -9.04 -28.68 -5.28
CA LEU A 139 -8.68 -28.12 -3.98
C LEU A 139 -7.31 -28.60 -3.51
N GLN A 140 -6.99 -29.89 -3.70
CA GLN A 140 -5.66 -30.42 -3.41
C GLN A 140 -4.56 -29.67 -4.19
N THR A 141 -4.77 -29.44 -5.50
CA THR A 141 -3.85 -28.66 -6.32
C THR A 141 -3.71 -27.23 -5.79
N GLY A 142 -4.81 -26.63 -5.30
CA GLY A 142 -4.78 -25.33 -4.60
C GLY A 142 -3.92 -25.35 -3.34
N TRP A 143 -4.11 -26.31 -2.45
CA TRP A 143 -3.35 -26.41 -1.19
C TRP A 143 -1.85 -26.58 -1.41
N ALA A 144 -1.46 -27.50 -2.30
CA ALA A 144 -0.06 -27.74 -2.61
C ALA A 144 0.55 -26.57 -3.42
N GLY A 145 -0.18 -26.09 -4.44
CA GLY A 145 0.28 -25.02 -5.34
C GLY A 145 0.55 -23.70 -4.62
N ALA A 146 -0.24 -23.35 -3.61
CA ALA A 146 -0.01 -22.14 -2.80
C ALA A 146 1.35 -22.19 -2.07
N ASN A 147 1.69 -23.29 -1.40
CA ASN A 147 2.99 -23.40 -0.72
C ASN A 147 4.16 -23.60 -1.68
N PHE A 148 3.99 -24.41 -2.73
CA PHE A 148 5.05 -24.63 -3.71
C PHE A 148 5.42 -23.36 -4.46
N SER A 149 4.45 -22.53 -4.86
CA SER A 149 4.73 -21.24 -5.49
C SER A 149 5.47 -20.29 -4.54
N ARG A 150 5.05 -20.18 -3.27
CA ARG A 150 5.77 -19.39 -2.25
C ARG A 150 7.20 -19.87 -2.03
N ALA A 151 7.41 -21.19 -1.91
CA ALA A 151 8.73 -21.78 -1.75
C ALA A 151 9.64 -21.51 -2.95
N ALA A 152 9.12 -21.78 -4.15
CA ALA A 152 9.85 -21.59 -5.40
C ALA A 152 10.19 -20.12 -5.65
N GLU A 153 9.26 -19.22 -5.34
CA GLU A 153 9.45 -17.77 -5.42
C GLU A 153 10.60 -17.31 -4.53
N LEU A 154 10.57 -17.66 -3.25
CA LEU A 154 11.64 -17.33 -2.31
C LEU A 154 12.99 -17.86 -2.79
N ILE A 155 13.07 -19.13 -3.17
CA ILE A 155 14.35 -19.73 -3.57
C ILE A 155 14.87 -19.11 -4.88
N LYS A 156 14.05 -19.05 -5.94
CA LYS A 156 14.44 -18.54 -7.27
C LYS A 156 15.03 -17.14 -7.20
N HIS A 157 14.47 -16.28 -6.35
CA HIS A 157 14.85 -14.87 -6.28
C HIS A 157 15.79 -14.51 -5.11
N THR A 158 16.20 -15.48 -4.28
CA THR A 158 17.06 -15.19 -3.11
C THR A 158 18.23 -16.14 -2.94
N TYR A 159 18.31 -17.23 -3.71
CA TYR A 159 19.39 -18.20 -3.65
C TYR A 159 19.96 -18.50 -5.04
N THR A 160 21.28 -18.57 -5.14
CA THR A 160 21.97 -18.99 -6.36
C THR A 160 22.26 -20.49 -6.30
N GLY A 161 21.96 -21.23 -7.36
CA GLY A 161 22.29 -22.67 -7.46
C GLY A 161 21.10 -23.64 -7.55
N TRP A 162 19.93 -23.17 -7.97
CA TRP A 162 18.81 -24.05 -8.32
C TRP A 162 18.83 -24.42 -9.81
N ALA A 163 19.61 -25.43 -10.17
CA ALA A 163 19.79 -25.82 -11.57
C ALA A 163 18.49 -26.27 -12.28
N GLN A 164 17.55 -26.85 -11.53
CA GLN A 164 16.30 -27.40 -12.07
C GLN A 164 15.09 -26.46 -11.90
N ALA A 165 15.30 -25.18 -11.59
CA ALA A 165 14.23 -24.19 -11.44
C ALA A 165 13.28 -24.16 -12.64
N GLY A 166 13.83 -24.24 -13.87
CA GLY A 166 13.03 -24.28 -15.10
C GLY A 166 12.12 -25.52 -15.21
N ARG A 167 12.58 -26.68 -14.73
CA ARG A 167 11.76 -27.91 -14.70
C ARG A 167 10.60 -27.77 -13.72
N PHE A 168 10.88 -27.23 -12.53
CA PHE A 168 9.84 -26.99 -11.52
C PHE A 168 8.79 -26.00 -12.01
N ALA A 169 9.23 -24.85 -12.56
CA ALA A 169 8.35 -23.87 -13.18
C ALA A 169 7.51 -24.50 -14.31
N GLY A 170 8.11 -25.38 -15.12
CA GLY A 170 7.40 -26.15 -16.14
C GLY A 170 6.26 -27.00 -15.57
N LYS A 171 6.45 -27.64 -14.40
CA LYS A 171 5.39 -28.42 -13.73
C LYS A 171 4.32 -27.54 -13.11
N LEU A 172 4.67 -26.41 -12.50
CA LEU A 172 3.67 -25.42 -12.08
C LEU A 172 2.80 -24.97 -13.27
N ARG A 173 3.41 -24.69 -14.42
CA ARG A 173 2.71 -24.24 -15.63
C ARG A 173 1.81 -25.32 -16.25
N THR A 174 2.26 -26.57 -16.26
CA THR A 174 1.60 -27.64 -17.04
C THR A 174 0.71 -28.56 -16.22
N VAL A 175 0.94 -28.67 -14.90
CA VAL A 175 0.21 -29.58 -14.02
C VAL A 175 -0.69 -28.83 -13.04
N TYR A 176 -0.18 -27.76 -12.40
CA TYR A 176 -0.92 -27.05 -11.34
C TYR A 176 -1.82 -25.96 -11.90
N LEU A 177 -1.24 -25.02 -12.64
CA LEU A 177 -1.90 -23.80 -13.09
C LEU A 177 -3.21 -24.07 -13.87
N PRO A 178 -3.28 -25.00 -14.84
CA PRO A 178 -4.50 -25.23 -15.61
C PRO A 178 -5.70 -25.62 -14.73
N THR A 179 -5.44 -26.37 -13.66
CA THR A 179 -6.47 -26.80 -12.70
C THR A 179 -6.95 -25.65 -11.84
N VAL A 180 -6.03 -24.88 -11.23
CA VAL A 180 -6.39 -23.83 -10.27
C VAL A 180 -6.94 -22.56 -10.95
N ILE A 181 -6.45 -22.22 -12.14
CA ILE A 181 -6.93 -21.04 -12.89
C ILE A 181 -8.30 -21.26 -13.56
N ALA A 182 -8.74 -22.51 -13.70
CA ALA A 182 -10.06 -22.84 -14.21
C ALA A 182 -11.18 -22.31 -13.31
N GLY A 183 -10.91 -22.14 -12.01
CA GLY A 183 -11.91 -21.77 -11.01
C GLY A 183 -12.82 -22.94 -10.63
N ALA A 184 -13.71 -22.69 -9.68
CA ALA A 184 -14.69 -23.67 -9.20
C ALA A 184 -15.98 -22.95 -8.76
N PRO A 185 -16.68 -22.26 -9.67
CA PRO A 185 -17.75 -21.32 -9.31
C PRO A 185 -18.95 -22.00 -8.64
N ASN A 186 -19.13 -23.30 -8.90
CA ASN A 186 -20.22 -24.15 -8.38
C ASN A 186 -19.82 -25.03 -7.18
N ASN A 187 -18.54 -25.02 -6.80
CA ASN A 187 -18.09 -25.64 -5.56
C ASN A 187 -18.10 -24.59 -4.46
N ASN A 188 -18.11 -25.05 -3.22
CA ASN A 188 -17.96 -24.27 -2.00
C ASN A 188 -17.01 -23.08 -2.15
N GLY A 189 -17.41 -21.93 -1.59
CA GLY A 189 -16.77 -20.65 -1.85
C GLY A 189 -15.28 -20.63 -1.54
N ASN A 190 -14.91 -21.28 -0.44
CA ASN A 190 -13.52 -21.41 0.01
C ASN A 190 -12.63 -22.17 -1.00
N TRP A 191 -13.17 -23.12 -1.77
CA TRP A 191 -12.39 -23.87 -2.76
C TRP A 191 -11.81 -22.97 -3.84
N GLU A 192 -12.67 -22.19 -4.50
CA GLU A 192 -12.24 -21.30 -5.59
C GLU A 192 -11.29 -20.22 -5.09
N LEU A 193 -11.48 -19.73 -3.86
CA LEU A 193 -10.58 -18.75 -3.26
C LEU A 193 -9.19 -19.34 -3.00
N ILE A 194 -9.09 -20.55 -2.46
CA ILE A 194 -7.81 -21.26 -2.24
C ILE A 194 -7.14 -21.59 -3.58
N MET A 195 -7.91 -22.03 -4.58
CA MET A 195 -7.39 -22.21 -5.94
C MET A 195 -6.86 -20.89 -6.50
N THR A 196 -7.55 -19.77 -6.24
CA THR A 196 -7.11 -18.44 -6.68
C THR A 196 -5.81 -18.00 -5.98
N ASP A 197 -5.63 -18.30 -4.69
CA ASP A 197 -4.36 -18.08 -3.94
C ASP A 197 -3.19 -18.83 -4.61
N ALA A 198 -3.39 -20.10 -4.96
CA ALA A 198 -2.39 -20.86 -5.72
C ALA A 198 -2.15 -20.28 -7.12
N ALA A 199 -3.22 -19.94 -7.84
CA ALA A 199 -3.14 -19.46 -9.22
C ALA A 199 -2.38 -18.13 -9.32
N ILE A 200 -2.68 -17.16 -8.44
CA ILE A 200 -2.00 -15.87 -8.43
C ILE A 200 -0.53 -16.01 -8.05
N GLY A 201 -0.20 -16.87 -7.08
CA GLY A 201 1.19 -17.13 -6.70
C GLY A 201 2.00 -17.80 -7.79
N ILE A 202 1.41 -18.81 -8.47
CA ILE A 202 2.03 -19.45 -9.63
C ILE A 202 2.22 -18.44 -10.77
N ALA A 203 1.22 -17.59 -11.04
CA ALA A 203 1.30 -16.60 -12.10
C ALA A 203 2.45 -15.59 -11.88
N VAL A 204 2.61 -15.07 -10.65
CA VAL A 204 3.76 -14.22 -10.29
C VAL A 204 5.06 -14.98 -10.54
N HIS A 205 5.25 -16.16 -9.95
CA HIS A 205 6.50 -16.93 -10.08
C HIS A 205 6.90 -17.22 -11.54
N LEU A 206 5.91 -17.42 -12.40
CA LEU A 206 6.05 -17.74 -13.81
C LEU A 206 6.14 -16.53 -14.74
N ASP A 207 6.10 -15.32 -14.19
CA ASP A 207 6.02 -14.07 -14.95
C ASP A 207 4.82 -14.03 -15.93
N ASP A 208 3.69 -14.63 -15.52
CA ASP A 208 2.50 -14.85 -16.36
C ASP A 208 1.39 -13.84 -16.06
N ARG A 209 1.45 -12.68 -16.74
CA ARG A 209 0.51 -11.57 -16.51
C ARG A 209 -0.94 -11.95 -16.81
N ALA A 210 -1.18 -12.73 -17.87
CA ALA A 210 -2.54 -13.12 -18.26
C ALA A 210 -3.20 -13.98 -17.18
N SER A 211 -2.46 -14.93 -16.61
CA SER A 211 -2.96 -15.77 -15.52
C SER A 211 -3.16 -14.98 -14.23
N PHE A 212 -2.28 -14.02 -13.94
CA PHE A 212 -2.43 -13.11 -12.80
C PHE A 212 -3.70 -12.27 -12.92
N ASP A 213 -3.93 -11.62 -14.06
CA ASP A 213 -5.12 -10.79 -14.28
C ASP A 213 -6.41 -11.62 -14.22
N ARG A 214 -6.38 -12.86 -14.71
CA ARG A 214 -7.49 -13.80 -14.57
C ARG A 214 -7.74 -14.18 -13.11
N ALA A 215 -6.71 -14.47 -12.33
CA ALA A 215 -6.86 -14.77 -10.90
C ALA A 215 -7.44 -13.57 -10.13
N VAL A 216 -6.98 -12.36 -10.42
CA VAL A 216 -7.53 -11.11 -9.85
C VAL A 216 -9.01 -10.94 -10.23
N SER A 217 -9.37 -11.23 -11.48
CA SER A 217 -10.77 -11.17 -11.95
C SER A 217 -11.66 -12.18 -11.22
N THR A 218 -11.21 -13.44 -11.07
CA THR A 218 -11.90 -14.47 -10.30
C THR A 218 -12.12 -14.02 -8.86
N TRP A 219 -11.08 -13.49 -8.21
CA TRP A 219 -11.18 -12.98 -6.84
C TRP A 219 -12.22 -11.85 -6.72
N ARG A 220 -12.20 -10.87 -7.63
CA ARG A 220 -13.14 -9.73 -7.62
C ARG A 220 -14.59 -10.17 -7.72
N GLY A 221 -14.86 -11.18 -8.55
CA GLY A 221 -16.19 -11.75 -8.68
C GLY A 221 -16.60 -12.65 -7.51
N ARG A 222 -15.65 -13.41 -6.95
CA ARG A 222 -15.91 -14.36 -5.86
C ARG A 222 -16.10 -13.69 -4.51
N LEU A 223 -15.40 -12.59 -4.24
CA LEU A 223 -15.46 -11.86 -2.96
C LEU A 223 -16.91 -11.49 -2.52
N PRO A 224 -17.73 -10.78 -3.33
CA PRO A 224 -19.10 -10.45 -2.95
C PRO A 224 -20.06 -11.65 -2.96
N ALA A 225 -19.67 -12.75 -3.62
CA ALA A 225 -20.41 -14.01 -3.59
C ALA A 225 -20.05 -14.90 -2.40
N TYR A 226 -19.01 -14.54 -1.66
CA TYR A 226 -18.53 -15.30 -0.50
C TYR A 226 -18.82 -14.60 0.82
N VAL A 227 -18.55 -13.29 0.92
CA VAL A 227 -18.85 -12.48 2.10
C VAL A 227 -19.96 -11.52 1.73
N TYR A 228 -21.07 -11.51 2.46
CA TYR A 228 -22.20 -10.63 2.20
C TYR A 228 -22.01 -9.24 2.80
N LEU A 229 -22.49 -8.22 2.09
CA LEU A 229 -22.80 -6.89 2.61
C LEU A 229 -24.23 -6.53 2.24
N LYS A 230 -24.90 -5.75 3.08
CA LYS A 230 -26.25 -5.22 2.80
C LYS A 230 -26.34 -4.43 1.51
N THR A 231 -25.24 -3.80 1.11
CA THR A 231 -25.11 -3.09 -0.18
C THR A 231 -25.24 -4.01 -1.39
N ASP A 232 -25.13 -5.33 -1.22
CA ASP A 232 -25.30 -6.30 -2.32
C ASP A 232 -26.77 -6.50 -2.72
N GLY A 233 -27.71 -6.13 -1.84
CA GLY A 233 -29.14 -6.31 -2.03
C GLY A 233 -29.76 -7.29 -1.03
N SER A 234 -30.94 -7.82 -1.37
CA SER A 234 -31.72 -8.69 -0.47
C SER A 234 -31.16 -10.10 -0.30
N VAL A 235 -30.23 -10.51 -1.16
CA VAL A 235 -29.45 -11.76 -1.08
C VAL A 235 -28.02 -11.51 -1.56
N PRO A 236 -27.06 -12.39 -1.20
CA PRO A 236 -25.69 -12.34 -1.72
C PRO A 236 -25.61 -12.36 -3.24
N LYS A 237 -24.51 -11.82 -3.79
CA LYS A 237 -24.25 -11.92 -5.24
C LYS A 237 -23.99 -13.38 -5.61
N ALA A 238 -24.44 -13.80 -6.78
CA ALA A 238 -24.01 -15.06 -7.37
C ALA A 238 -22.53 -14.96 -7.79
N ALA A 239 -21.77 -16.04 -7.63
CA ALA A 239 -20.43 -16.10 -8.18
C ALA A 239 -20.49 -16.09 -9.72
N PRO A 240 -19.55 -15.42 -10.43
CA PRO A 240 -19.55 -15.43 -11.88
C PRO A 240 -19.52 -16.85 -12.45
N ASN A 241 -20.32 -17.11 -13.48
CA ASN A 241 -20.45 -18.43 -14.14
C ASN A 241 -20.95 -19.56 -13.21
N SER A 242 -21.53 -19.21 -12.06
CA SER A 242 -22.21 -20.16 -11.20
C SER A 242 -23.62 -20.46 -11.71
N LYS A 243 -24.09 -21.68 -11.48
CA LYS A 243 -25.49 -22.09 -11.68
C LYS A 243 -26.41 -21.68 -10.53
N HIS A 244 -25.86 -21.12 -9.45
CA HIS A 244 -26.62 -20.67 -8.28
C HIS A 244 -26.95 -19.18 -8.43
N ASP A 245 -27.89 -18.84 -9.32
CA ASP A 245 -28.18 -17.46 -9.71
C ASP A 245 -29.60 -16.98 -9.39
N THR A 246 -30.51 -17.88 -9.00
CA THR A 246 -31.81 -17.51 -8.42
C THR A 246 -31.74 -17.33 -6.91
N LYS A 247 -32.69 -16.57 -6.35
CA LYS A 247 -32.80 -16.37 -4.89
C LYS A 247 -32.86 -17.69 -4.11
N ALA A 248 -33.62 -18.67 -4.61
CA ALA A 248 -33.77 -19.96 -3.94
C ALA A 248 -32.46 -20.75 -3.96
N GLU A 249 -31.77 -20.79 -5.11
CA GLU A 249 -30.48 -21.48 -5.23
C GLU A 249 -29.38 -20.81 -4.41
N ILE A 250 -29.38 -19.48 -4.33
CA ILE A 250 -28.43 -18.73 -3.48
C ILE A 250 -28.66 -19.08 -2.00
N ILE A 251 -29.92 -19.11 -1.55
CA ILE A 251 -30.26 -19.47 -0.16
C ILE A 251 -29.84 -20.91 0.14
N ASP A 252 -30.14 -21.85 -0.75
CA ASP A 252 -29.73 -23.25 -0.61
C ASP A 252 -28.20 -23.37 -0.54
N TYR A 253 -27.50 -22.69 -1.46
CA TYR A 253 -26.04 -22.66 -1.51
C TYR A 253 -25.40 -22.01 -0.27
N TRP A 254 -26.08 -21.03 0.34
CA TRP A 254 -25.73 -20.42 1.63
C TRP A 254 -26.31 -21.19 2.82
N GLN A 255 -26.46 -22.52 2.68
CA GLN A 255 -26.83 -23.46 3.75
C GLN A 255 -28.21 -23.17 4.36
N GLY A 256 -29.16 -22.73 3.54
CA GLY A 256 -30.52 -22.41 3.95
C GLY A 256 -30.65 -21.11 4.75
N GLN A 257 -29.59 -20.30 4.84
CA GLN A 257 -29.63 -19.03 5.56
C GLN A 257 -30.49 -18.01 4.80
N THR A 258 -31.50 -17.46 5.47
CA THR A 258 -32.47 -16.52 4.87
C THR A 258 -32.33 -15.09 5.36
N THR A 259 -31.62 -14.88 6.47
CA THR A 259 -31.34 -13.55 7.04
C THR A 259 -29.88 -13.21 6.82
N PHE A 260 -29.61 -12.16 6.05
CA PHE A 260 -28.26 -11.74 5.70
C PHE A 260 -27.87 -10.45 6.44
N VAL A 261 -26.66 -10.45 7.01
CA VAL A 261 -26.08 -9.30 7.71
C VAL A 261 -24.63 -9.12 7.27
N ASP A 262 -24.11 -7.90 7.37
CA ASP A 262 -22.75 -7.59 6.97
C ASP A 262 -21.73 -8.54 7.63
N GLY A 263 -20.87 -9.13 6.81
CA GLY A 263 -19.84 -10.07 7.26
C GLY A 263 -20.27 -11.54 7.30
N LEU A 264 -21.54 -11.87 7.08
CA LEU A 264 -21.94 -13.27 6.94
C LEU A 264 -21.24 -13.88 5.71
N THR A 265 -20.68 -15.08 5.86
CA THR A 265 -20.06 -15.83 4.76
C THR A 265 -20.92 -16.98 4.25
N GLN A 266 -20.67 -17.40 3.02
CA GLN A 266 -21.35 -18.56 2.40
C GLN A 266 -21.17 -19.86 3.20
N GLU A 267 -20.08 -19.99 3.98
CA GLU A 267 -19.78 -21.18 4.79
C GLU A 267 -20.24 -21.07 6.25
N THR A 268 -20.76 -19.90 6.68
CA THR A 268 -21.04 -19.60 8.11
C THR A 268 -21.86 -20.70 8.80
N CYS A 269 -22.90 -21.20 8.11
CA CYS A 269 -23.81 -22.19 8.66
C CYS A 269 -23.38 -23.64 8.37
N ARG A 270 -22.27 -23.84 7.66
CA ARG A 270 -21.62 -25.14 7.55
C ARG A 270 -20.68 -25.34 8.74
N ASP A 271 -19.63 -24.52 8.83
CA ASP A 271 -18.71 -24.46 9.97
C ASP A 271 -17.73 -23.26 9.84
N PHE A 272 -17.15 -22.85 10.97
CA PHE A 272 -16.25 -21.70 11.00
C PHE A 272 -14.85 -22.04 10.51
N TRP A 273 -14.44 -23.31 10.52
CA TRP A 273 -13.17 -23.74 9.95
C TRP A 273 -13.08 -23.41 8.46
N HIS A 274 -14.09 -23.78 7.67
CA HIS A 274 -14.16 -23.46 6.24
C HIS A 274 -14.41 -21.97 5.98
N THR A 275 -15.14 -21.29 6.87
CA THR A 275 -15.21 -19.82 6.82
C THR A 275 -13.82 -19.20 6.93
N GLY A 276 -13.05 -19.60 7.95
CA GLY A 276 -11.72 -19.04 8.15
C GLY A 276 -10.77 -19.36 7.00
N TRP A 277 -10.85 -20.54 6.39
CA TRP A 277 -10.12 -20.85 5.16
C TRP A 277 -10.46 -19.90 4.01
N GLY A 278 -11.74 -19.61 3.76
CA GLY A 278 -12.11 -18.67 2.71
C GLY A 278 -11.63 -17.25 3.00
N LEU A 279 -11.73 -16.79 4.25
CA LEU A 279 -11.26 -15.46 4.66
C LEU A 279 -9.73 -15.34 4.57
N ALA A 280 -8.98 -16.37 4.95
CA ALA A 280 -7.53 -16.42 4.78
C ALA A 280 -7.14 -16.35 3.30
N ALA A 281 -7.77 -17.16 2.44
CA ALA A 281 -7.50 -17.14 1.01
C ALA A 281 -7.83 -15.79 0.35
N ILE A 282 -8.91 -15.12 0.79
CA ILE A 282 -9.20 -13.73 0.36
C ILE A 282 -8.04 -12.81 0.71
N ALA A 283 -7.56 -12.87 1.95
CA ALA A 283 -6.45 -12.05 2.42
C ALA A 283 -5.13 -12.39 1.71
N HIS A 284 -4.84 -13.66 1.44
CA HIS A 284 -3.62 -14.09 0.74
C HIS A 284 -3.56 -13.63 -0.71
N VAL A 285 -4.68 -13.72 -1.43
CA VAL A 285 -4.75 -13.23 -2.81
C VAL A 285 -4.59 -11.71 -2.83
N ALA A 286 -5.27 -11.00 -1.92
CA ALA A 286 -5.09 -9.56 -1.78
C ALA A 286 -3.64 -9.20 -1.41
N GLU A 287 -3.02 -10.04 -0.57
CA GLU A 287 -1.65 -9.85 -0.18
C GLU A 287 -0.72 -10.04 -1.39
N THR A 288 -0.83 -11.12 -2.15
CA THR A 288 -0.01 -11.33 -3.35
C THR A 288 -0.24 -10.26 -4.41
N ALA A 289 -1.50 -9.89 -4.68
CA ALA A 289 -1.85 -8.89 -5.69
C ALA A 289 -1.25 -7.51 -5.38
N GLY A 290 -1.28 -7.10 -4.12
CA GLY A 290 -0.70 -5.83 -3.70
C GLY A 290 0.82 -5.75 -3.94
N HIS A 291 1.53 -6.88 -4.00
CA HIS A 291 3.00 -6.88 -4.16
C HIS A 291 3.32 -6.52 -5.59
N GLN A 292 2.33 -6.66 -6.47
CA GLN A 292 2.35 -6.38 -7.89
C GLN A 292 1.64 -5.06 -8.22
N GLY A 293 1.37 -4.23 -7.21
CA GLY A 293 0.72 -2.92 -7.39
C GLY A 293 -0.79 -2.97 -7.62
N VAL A 294 -1.46 -4.08 -7.29
CA VAL A 294 -2.93 -4.19 -7.40
C VAL A 294 -3.55 -4.18 -6.01
N ASP A 295 -4.15 -3.05 -5.63
CA ASP A 295 -4.80 -2.90 -4.33
C ASP A 295 -6.16 -3.61 -4.26
N LEU A 296 -6.11 -4.86 -3.81
CA LEU A 296 -7.29 -5.63 -3.44
C LEU A 296 -7.60 -5.53 -1.94
N SER A 297 -6.66 -5.09 -1.11
CA SER A 297 -6.83 -5.01 0.34
C SER A 297 -7.86 -3.94 0.69
N SER A 298 -7.76 -2.76 0.08
CA SER A 298 -8.75 -1.69 0.27
C SER A 298 -10.11 -2.08 -0.30
N LYS A 299 -10.15 -2.83 -1.41
CA LYS A 299 -11.41 -3.33 -1.97
C LYS A 299 -12.08 -4.39 -1.09
N ALA A 300 -11.29 -5.18 -0.35
CA ALA A 300 -11.80 -6.17 0.60
C ALA A 300 -12.14 -5.62 1.98
N LYS A 301 -11.67 -4.40 2.32
CA LYS A 301 -11.59 -3.90 3.71
C LYS A 301 -12.87 -4.08 4.51
N HIS A 302 -14.01 -3.61 4.01
CA HIS A 302 -15.29 -3.75 4.71
C HIS A 302 -15.72 -5.22 4.88
N ARG A 303 -15.57 -6.05 3.84
CA ARG A 303 -15.98 -7.46 3.90
C ARG A 303 -15.14 -8.24 4.90
N LEU A 304 -13.81 -8.12 4.84
CA LEU A 304 -12.92 -8.77 5.79
C LEU A 304 -13.17 -8.26 7.21
N ARG A 305 -13.28 -6.94 7.40
CA ARG A 305 -13.52 -6.32 8.71
C ARG A 305 -14.78 -6.87 9.39
N PHE A 306 -15.90 -6.85 8.68
CA PHE A 306 -17.15 -7.36 9.22
C PHE A 306 -17.13 -8.88 9.39
N ALA A 307 -16.63 -9.63 8.42
CA ALA A 307 -16.63 -11.09 8.49
C ALA A 307 -15.74 -11.61 9.61
N MET A 308 -14.49 -11.13 9.70
CA MET A 308 -13.57 -11.58 10.72
C MET A 308 -14.11 -11.26 12.12
N ASN A 309 -14.56 -10.03 12.34
CA ASN A 309 -15.08 -9.64 13.65
C ASN A 309 -16.39 -10.38 14.01
N PHE A 310 -17.27 -10.62 13.02
CA PHE A 310 -18.50 -11.40 13.20
C PHE A 310 -18.22 -12.83 13.65
N HIS A 311 -17.35 -13.56 12.94
CA HIS A 311 -17.08 -14.97 13.24
C HIS A 311 -16.28 -15.10 14.54
N ALA A 312 -15.30 -14.22 14.78
CA ALA A 312 -14.56 -14.20 16.03
C ALA A 312 -15.47 -13.95 17.26
N ARG A 313 -16.46 -13.05 17.14
CA ARG A 313 -17.42 -12.79 18.22
C ARG A 313 -18.13 -14.05 18.70
N TYR A 314 -18.67 -14.83 17.76
CA TYR A 314 -19.39 -16.04 18.12
C TYR A 314 -18.46 -17.19 18.50
N GLN A 315 -17.26 -17.24 17.91
CA GLN A 315 -16.22 -18.16 18.32
C GLN A 315 -15.81 -17.97 19.79
N LEU A 316 -15.82 -16.72 20.26
CA LEU A 316 -15.50 -16.32 21.63
C LEU A 316 -16.70 -16.45 22.60
N GLY A 317 -17.78 -17.14 22.20
CA GLY A 317 -18.92 -17.42 23.07
C GLY A 317 -20.02 -16.36 23.06
N GLY A 318 -20.05 -15.48 22.05
CA GLY A 318 -21.17 -14.55 21.86
C GLY A 318 -22.51 -15.28 21.66
N THR A 319 -23.60 -14.71 22.19
CA THR A 319 -24.96 -15.29 22.09
C THR A 319 -25.40 -15.43 20.63
N VAL A 320 -25.59 -16.68 20.19
CA VAL A 320 -26.03 -17.00 18.82
C VAL A 320 -27.54 -16.75 18.70
N PRO A 321 -27.98 -15.83 17.84
CA PRO A 321 -29.40 -15.56 17.66
C PRO A 321 -30.07 -16.67 16.83
N SER A 322 -31.38 -16.88 17.02
CA SER A 322 -32.15 -17.93 16.33
C SER A 322 -32.18 -17.78 14.81
N TRP A 323 -32.02 -16.56 14.29
CA TRP A 323 -31.96 -16.30 12.84
C TRP A 323 -30.64 -16.74 12.22
N LEU A 324 -29.56 -16.89 13.00
CA LEU A 324 -28.24 -17.27 12.49
C LEU A 324 -28.15 -18.80 12.48
N CYS A 325 -28.22 -19.41 11.30
CA CYS A 325 -28.06 -20.86 11.14
C CYS A 325 -29.07 -21.66 11.99
N GLY A 326 -30.29 -21.13 12.16
CA GLY A 326 -31.30 -21.74 13.03
C GLY A 326 -30.93 -21.75 14.52
N GLY A 327 -30.05 -20.85 14.97
CA GLY A 327 -29.54 -20.78 16.34
C GLY A 327 -28.42 -21.77 16.65
N LYS A 328 -27.84 -22.43 15.63
CA LYS A 328 -26.77 -23.42 15.80
C LYS A 328 -25.60 -23.11 14.88
N ILE A 329 -24.44 -22.89 15.46
CA ILE A 329 -23.18 -22.72 14.72
C ILE A 329 -22.18 -23.79 15.14
N LYS A 330 -21.29 -24.16 14.22
CA LYS A 330 -20.11 -24.97 14.51
C LYS A 330 -18.91 -24.03 14.64
N ALA A 331 -18.62 -23.65 15.88
CA ALA A 331 -17.59 -22.65 16.22
C ALA A 331 -16.19 -23.28 16.33
N ASP A 332 -15.57 -23.54 15.18
CA ASP A 332 -14.23 -24.13 15.01
C ASP A 332 -13.30 -23.28 14.12
N LEU A 333 -13.28 -21.96 14.31
CA LEU A 333 -12.64 -20.96 13.42
C LEU A 333 -11.13 -21.13 13.13
N GLY A 334 -10.41 -21.99 13.85
CA GLY A 334 -8.97 -22.19 13.64
C GLY A 334 -8.12 -20.93 13.90
N ASP A 335 -6.94 -20.85 13.28
CA ASP A 335 -5.94 -19.78 13.45
C ASP A 335 -5.72 -18.94 12.16
N HIS A 336 -6.81 -18.69 11.42
CA HIS A 336 -6.78 -18.27 10.00
C HIS A 336 -6.71 -16.76 9.73
N PHE A 337 -6.67 -15.93 10.77
CA PHE A 337 -6.97 -14.49 10.64
C PHE A 337 -5.75 -13.57 10.57
N GLU A 338 -4.54 -14.10 10.73
CA GLU A 338 -3.33 -13.31 10.92
C GLU A 338 -3.07 -12.33 9.75
N VAL A 339 -3.07 -12.81 8.50
CA VAL A 339 -2.81 -11.96 7.32
C VAL A 339 -3.88 -10.88 7.14
N GLY A 340 -5.16 -11.27 7.25
CA GLY A 340 -6.27 -10.33 7.15
C GLY A 340 -6.29 -9.31 8.28
N TYR A 341 -5.92 -9.73 9.49
CA TYR A 341 -5.85 -8.84 10.66
C TYR A 341 -4.71 -7.84 10.52
N ASN A 342 -3.53 -8.29 10.08
CA ASN A 342 -2.43 -7.39 9.80
C ASN A 342 -2.80 -6.35 8.72
N ALA A 343 -3.48 -6.80 7.65
CA ALA A 343 -3.96 -5.90 6.61
C ALA A 343 -4.92 -4.84 7.16
N LEU A 344 -5.90 -5.22 7.97
CA LEU A 344 -6.93 -4.31 8.46
C LEU A 344 -6.42 -3.38 9.57
N HIS A 345 -5.83 -3.95 10.61
CA HIS A 345 -5.50 -3.22 11.83
C HIS A 345 -4.18 -2.45 11.69
N HIS A 346 -3.12 -3.13 11.27
CA HIS A 346 -1.78 -2.55 11.23
C HIS A 346 -1.51 -1.72 9.98
N ARG A 347 -2.25 -1.99 8.88
CA ARG A 347 -2.03 -1.27 7.61
C ARG A 347 -3.19 -0.38 7.18
N LEU A 348 -4.43 -0.75 7.45
CA LEU A 348 -5.60 0.05 7.06
C LEU A 348 -6.25 0.77 8.24
N GLY A 349 -5.59 0.83 9.40
CA GLY A 349 -6.04 1.62 10.55
C GLY A 349 -7.35 1.15 11.23
N TYR A 350 -7.89 -0.01 10.87
CA TYR A 350 -9.17 -0.48 11.43
C TYR A 350 -8.99 -1.10 12.83
N ASP A 351 -9.28 -0.28 13.84
CA ASP A 351 -9.29 -0.68 15.25
C ASP A 351 -10.67 -1.22 15.73
N ASP A 352 -11.72 -1.10 14.92
CA ASP A 352 -13.11 -1.51 15.23
C ASP A 352 -13.39 -3.02 15.03
N ILE A 353 -12.36 -3.85 15.15
CA ILE A 353 -12.43 -5.32 15.04
C ILE A 353 -12.00 -6.05 16.34
N PRO A 354 -12.58 -5.70 17.51
CA PRO A 354 -12.08 -6.14 18.81
C PRO A 354 -12.07 -7.66 18.98
N TYR A 355 -13.05 -8.39 18.42
CA TYR A 355 -13.10 -9.84 18.53
C TYR A 355 -12.06 -10.50 17.63
N ALA A 356 -11.85 -9.97 16.41
CA ALA A 356 -10.82 -10.48 15.52
C ALA A 356 -9.42 -10.28 16.13
N LYS A 357 -9.17 -9.10 16.71
CA LYS A 357 -7.95 -8.80 17.49
C LYS A 357 -7.74 -9.81 18.60
N GLN A 358 -8.72 -9.95 19.48
CA GLN A 358 -8.66 -10.90 20.60
C GLN A 358 -8.41 -12.33 20.12
N TRP A 359 -9.06 -12.77 19.04
CA TRP A 359 -8.88 -14.12 18.50
C TRP A 359 -7.46 -14.32 17.95
N VAL A 360 -6.95 -13.39 17.15
CA VAL A 360 -5.59 -13.48 16.59
C VAL A 360 -4.55 -13.51 17.72
N GLU A 361 -4.65 -12.61 18.70
CA GLU A 361 -3.74 -12.58 19.84
C GLU A 361 -3.77 -13.88 20.66
N GLN A 362 -4.94 -14.52 20.83
CA GLN A 362 -5.07 -15.81 21.51
C GLN A 362 -4.52 -17.00 20.71
N LYS A 363 -4.45 -16.90 19.37
CA LYS A 363 -3.98 -17.99 18.49
C LYS A 363 -2.50 -17.93 18.15
N ARG A 364 -1.86 -16.77 18.33
CA ARG A 364 -0.42 -16.64 18.12
C ARG A 364 0.39 -17.55 19.08
N PRO A 365 1.50 -18.16 18.61
CA PRO A 365 1.94 -18.19 17.22
C PRO A 365 1.20 -19.24 16.39
N THR A 366 0.75 -18.87 15.19
CA THR A 366 0.12 -19.78 14.23
C THR A 366 1.12 -20.79 13.65
N GLY A 367 0.60 -21.91 13.14
CA GLY A 367 1.41 -23.01 12.58
C GLY A 367 1.45 -23.04 11.06
N VAL A 368 1.60 -24.23 10.51
CA VAL A 368 1.48 -24.54 9.08
C VAL A 368 0.40 -25.60 8.91
N SER A 369 -0.50 -25.41 7.96
CA SER A 369 -1.62 -26.32 7.69
C SER A 369 -2.21 -26.07 6.31
N HIS A 370 -2.22 -27.10 5.46
CA HIS A 370 -2.71 -27.01 4.09
C HIS A 370 -2.05 -25.83 3.34
N PHE A 371 -2.79 -24.79 2.97
CA PHE A 371 -2.29 -23.59 2.28
C PHE A 371 -1.85 -22.46 3.23
N LEU A 372 -2.05 -22.62 4.54
CA LEU A 372 -1.67 -21.65 5.57
C LEU A 372 -0.23 -21.94 6.00
N GLY A 373 0.60 -20.90 6.16
CA GLY A 373 2.03 -21.11 6.37
C GLY A 373 2.70 -20.05 7.22
N TRP A 374 2.90 -20.37 8.50
CA TRP A 374 3.72 -19.59 9.43
C TRP A 374 3.32 -18.12 9.49
N GLU A 375 2.03 -17.85 9.51
CA GLU A 375 1.50 -16.50 9.29
C GLU A 375 1.88 -15.54 10.43
N THR A 376 1.94 -15.99 11.69
CA THR A 376 2.45 -15.12 12.77
C THR A 376 3.90 -14.74 12.52
N LEU A 377 4.73 -15.68 12.05
CA LEU A 377 6.12 -15.40 11.74
C LEU A 377 6.24 -14.41 10.57
N THR A 378 5.39 -14.52 9.57
CA THR A 378 5.54 -13.77 8.31
C THR A 378 4.78 -12.44 8.30
N HIS A 379 3.66 -12.34 9.01
CA HIS A 379 2.71 -11.23 8.86
C HIS A 379 2.35 -10.52 10.17
N ALA A 380 2.66 -11.04 11.37
CA ALA A 380 2.34 -10.31 12.58
C ALA A 380 3.06 -8.95 12.58
N GLN A 381 2.31 -7.85 12.74
CA GLN A 381 2.83 -6.47 12.75
C GLN A 381 3.75 -6.14 11.56
N ASN A 382 3.60 -6.88 10.46
CA ASN A 382 4.45 -6.70 9.30
C ASN A 382 4.06 -5.37 8.63
N PRO A 383 5.00 -4.43 8.45
CA PRO A 383 4.70 -3.07 8.05
C PRO A 383 4.14 -3.02 6.63
N HIS A 384 3.77 -1.81 6.22
CA HIS A 384 3.37 -1.56 4.84
C HIS A 384 4.45 -2.01 3.85
N ARG A 385 3.99 -2.30 2.64
CA ARG A 385 4.88 -2.39 1.49
C ARG A 385 5.31 -0.97 1.18
N ALA A 386 6.56 -0.78 0.80
CA ALA A 386 6.92 0.34 -0.06
C ALA A 386 5.88 0.38 -1.21
N GLY A 387 5.02 1.40 -1.22
CA GLY A 387 3.94 1.58 -2.21
C GLY A 387 2.55 1.01 -1.89
N MET A 388 2.19 0.63 -0.65
CA MET A 388 0.78 0.44 -0.23
C MET A 388 0.38 1.20 1.03
N GLY A 389 1.04 2.32 1.29
CA GLY A 389 0.30 3.54 1.62
C GLY A 389 0.38 4.40 0.36
N MET A 390 -0.75 4.87 -0.17
CA MET A 390 -0.74 5.96 -1.16
C MET A 390 -0.37 7.24 -0.43
N SER A 391 0.89 7.24 -0.03
CA SER A 391 1.51 8.23 0.80
C SER A 391 1.53 9.52 -0.01
N ALA A 392 0.68 10.46 0.37
CA ALA A 392 0.83 11.88 0.09
C ALA A 392 2.14 12.46 0.66
N THR A 393 3.00 11.61 1.23
CA THR A 393 4.07 11.98 2.15
C THR A 393 5.41 11.45 1.65
N PRO A 394 6.49 12.17 1.92
CA PRO A 394 7.83 11.85 1.43
C PRO A 394 8.41 10.58 2.08
N ASP A 395 8.90 9.66 1.25
CA ASP A 395 9.79 8.54 1.57
C ASP A 395 10.69 8.34 0.34
N PHE A 396 11.86 8.97 0.33
CA PHE A 396 12.74 9.10 -0.84
C PHE A 396 13.80 8.00 -0.90
N ASP A 397 14.09 7.34 0.22
CA ASP A 397 14.98 6.18 0.26
C ASP A 397 14.24 4.83 0.19
N ALA A 398 12.91 4.86 0.28
CA ALA A 398 11.99 3.74 0.14
C ALA A 398 12.15 2.69 1.26
N ASP A 399 12.53 3.13 2.45
CA ASP A 399 12.65 2.27 3.63
C ASP A 399 11.33 2.07 4.39
N GLY A 400 10.30 2.85 4.04
CA GLY A 400 8.96 2.80 4.62
C GLY A 400 8.76 3.71 5.83
N VAL A 401 9.74 4.55 6.18
CA VAL A 401 9.65 5.61 7.19
C VAL A 401 9.55 6.96 6.50
N GLY A 402 8.76 7.87 7.07
CA GLY A 402 8.61 9.22 6.53
C GLY A 402 9.89 10.06 6.59
N ASP A 403 10.12 10.86 5.55
CA ASP A 403 11.26 11.75 5.42
C ASP A 403 10.91 13.23 5.65
N LEU A 404 11.93 14.06 5.84
CA LEU A 404 11.80 15.50 5.71
C LEU A 404 12.56 16.01 4.50
N PHE A 405 12.02 17.03 3.84
CA PHE A 405 12.74 17.67 2.74
C PHE A 405 12.44 19.16 2.64
N SER A 406 13.43 19.93 2.17
CA SER A 406 13.28 21.36 1.93
C SER A 406 14.12 21.84 0.76
N THR A 407 13.65 22.89 0.10
CA THR A 407 14.39 23.64 -0.92
C THR A 407 14.66 25.09 -0.53
N ALA A 408 14.42 25.47 0.74
CA ALA A 408 14.47 26.86 1.19
C ALA A 408 15.86 27.51 1.04
N THR A 409 16.93 26.71 1.08
CA THR A 409 18.31 27.17 0.87
C THR A 409 18.72 27.25 -0.61
N GLY A 410 17.82 26.92 -1.52
CA GLY A 410 18.08 26.84 -2.96
C GLY A 410 18.55 25.47 -3.47
N THR A 411 18.84 24.54 -2.54
CA THR A 411 19.18 23.14 -2.81
C THR A 411 18.13 22.24 -2.16
N LEU A 412 17.76 21.14 -2.81
CA LEU A 412 16.92 20.12 -2.18
C LEU A 412 17.75 19.41 -1.11
N THR A 413 17.33 19.53 0.14
CA THR A 413 17.93 18.85 1.28
C THR A 413 16.91 17.85 1.81
N ILE A 414 17.32 16.59 1.97
CA ILE A 414 16.50 15.50 2.50
C ILE A 414 17.10 15.05 3.83
N TRP A 415 16.26 14.75 4.82
CA TRP A 415 16.65 14.08 6.06
C TRP A 415 15.84 12.79 6.15
N ASN A 416 16.53 11.66 6.02
CA ASN A 416 15.87 10.37 6.02
C ASN A 416 15.32 10.05 7.41
N GLY A 417 14.09 9.55 7.48
CA GLY A 417 13.54 9.01 8.71
C GLY A 417 14.32 7.77 9.18
N GLU A 418 14.55 7.65 10.48
CA GLU A 418 15.18 6.45 11.08
C GLU A 418 14.21 5.74 12.05
N GLY A 419 12.96 6.20 12.10
CA GLY A 419 11.90 5.76 13.01
C GLY A 419 11.97 6.45 14.37
N GLY A 420 10.91 6.31 15.17
CA GLY A 420 10.84 6.91 16.51
C GLY A 420 11.08 8.42 16.57
N ASN A 421 10.67 9.18 15.55
CA ASN A 421 10.90 10.62 15.41
C ASN A 421 12.38 11.03 15.29
N THR A 422 13.23 10.15 14.76
CA THR A 422 14.64 10.44 14.52
C THR A 422 14.93 10.57 13.02
N PHE A 423 15.91 11.40 12.68
CA PHE A 423 16.29 11.68 11.30
C PHE A 423 17.80 11.62 11.15
N GLY A 424 18.24 11.04 10.03
CA GLY A 424 19.63 10.96 9.64
C GLY A 424 20.24 12.33 9.28
N PRO A 425 21.54 12.36 8.94
CA PRO A 425 22.21 13.57 8.48
C PRO A 425 21.58 14.11 7.17
N PRO A 426 21.59 15.44 6.95
CA PRO A 426 21.04 16.03 5.74
C PRO A 426 21.78 15.55 4.48
N VAL A 427 21.03 15.08 3.49
CA VAL A 427 21.48 14.72 2.15
C VAL A 427 21.13 15.85 1.20
N ALA A 428 22.15 16.49 0.63
CA ALA A 428 21.96 17.51 -0.40
C ALA A 428 21.84 16.85 -1.78
N VAL A 429 20.74 17.11 -2.47
CA VAL A 429 20.50 16.68 -3.85
C VAL A 429 20.70 17.88 -4.77
N GLU A 430 21.67 17.78 -5.67
CA GLU A 430 22.00 18.86 -6.61
C GLU A 430 20.81 19.21 -7.53
N GLY A 431 20.61 20.50 -7.77
CA GLY A 431 19.54 21.00 -8.64
C GLY A 431 19.25 22.48 -8.42
N ALA A 432 18.77 23.18 -9.47
CA ALA A 432 18.44 24.60 -9.42
C ALA A 432 17.04 24.86 -8.82
N TRP A 433 16.85 24.51 -7.54
CA TRP A 433 15.53 24.57 -6.88
C TRP A 433 15.05 25.99 -6.55
N SER A 434 15.96 26.96 -6.50
CA SER A 434 15.63 28.39 -6.28
C SER A 434 14.63 28.94 -7.33
N GLY A 435 14.64 28.39 -8.55
CA GLY A 435 13.74 28.75 -9.64
C GLY A 435 12.33 28.16 -9.55
N PHE A 436 12.03 27.33 -8.54
CA PHE A 436 10.75 26.64 -8.40
C PHE A 436 10.00 27.06 -7.14
N SER A 437 8.67 26.85 -7.15
CA SER A 437 7.84 26.90 -5.95
C SER A 437 8.29 25.85 -4.93
N ARG A 438 7.75 25.92 -3.71
CA ARG A 438 7.95 24.85 -2.74
C ARG A 438 7.42 23.53 -3.34
N PRO A 439 8.25 22.48 -3.46
CA PRO A 439 7.81 21.22 -4.04
C PRO A 439 6.88 20.47 -3.11
N VAL A 440 6.15 19.52 -3.68
CA VAL A 440 5.37 18.50 -2.97
C VAL A 440 5.87 17.12 -3.37
N ALA A 441 5.82 16.18 -2.43
CA ALA A 441 6.17 14.79 -2.66
C ALA A 441 4.91 13.93 -2.90
N GLY A 442 5.04 12.89 -3.70
CA GLY A 442 3.98 11.91 -3.95
C GLY A 442 4.35 10.97 -5.10
N ASP A 443 3.65 9.84 -5.24
CA ASP A 443 3.86 8.89 -6.34
C ASP A 443 2.97 9.26 -7.53
N PHE A 444 3.41 10.23 -8.34
CA PHE A 444 2.65 10.75 -9.48
C PHE A 444 2.76 9.85 -10.72
N ASN A 445 3.81 9.03 -10.76
CA ASN A 445 4.08 8.14 -11.87
C ASN A 445 3.49 6.72 -11.67
N GLY A 446 3.23 6.31 -10.42
CA GLY A 446 2.61 5.04 -10.04
C GLY A 446 3.58 3.87 -9.89
N ASP A 447 4.88 4.12 -9.67
CA ASP A 447 5.91 3.09 -9.49
C ASP A 447 6.11 2.68 -8.02
N GLY A 448 5.52 3.42 -7.10
CA GLY A 448 5.62 3.24 -5.65
C GLY A 448 6.82 3.96 -5.01
N LEU A 449 7.47 4.89 -5.72
CA LEU A 449 8.55 5.73 -5.21
C LEU A 449 8.10 7.20 -5.10
N SER A 450 8.70 7.94 -4.17
CA SER A 450 8.38 9.36 -3.99
C SER A 450 8.94 10.21 -5.13
N ASP A 451 8.06 10.79 -5.93
CA ASP A 451 8.39 11.83 -6.91
C ASP A 451 8.31 13.23 -6.27
N LEU A 452 8.85 14.24 -6.96
CA LEU A 452 8.70 15.64 -6.59
C LEU A 452 7.98 16.43 -7.67
N LEU A 453 7.11 17.35 -7.28
CA LEU A 453 6.33 18.17 -8.20
C LEU A 453 6.34 19.64 -7.77
N ALA A 454 6.62 20.55 -8.69
CA ALA A 454 6.73 21.99 -8.42
C ALA A 454 6.40 22.87 -9.63
N VAL A 455 6.07 24.14 -9.38
CA VAL A 455 5.83 25.15 -10.43
C VAL A 455 7.10 25.97 -10.64
N ARG A 456 7.54 26.10 -11.89
CA ARG A 456 8.66 26.98 -12.24
C ARG A 456 8.22 28.45 -12.13
N LYS A 457 8.97 29.28 -11.40
CA LYS A 457 8.56 30.64 -11.01
C LYS A 457 8.44 31.61 -12.19
N ASP A 458 9.27 31.47 -13.22
CA ASP A 458 9.34 32.38 -14.36
C ASP A 458 8.35 32.02 -15.48
N THR A 459 8.15 30.73 -15.75
CA THR A 459 7.26 30.25 -16.81
C THR A 459 5.88 29.82 -16.31
N HIS A 460 5.73 29.68 -15.00
CA HIS A 460 4.50 29.19 -14.35
C HIS A 460 4.03 27.82 -14.85
N LYS A 461 4.97 27.00 -15.28
CA LYS A 461 4.72 25.63 -15.75
C LYS A 461 5.01 24.62 -14.66
N LEU A 462 4.20 23.57 -14.61
CA LEU A 462 4.40 22.47 -13.68
C LEU A 462 5.49 21.53 -14.17
N HIS A 463 6.32 21.07 -13.26
CA HIS A 463 7.38 20.11 -13.49
C HIS A 463 7.29 18.98 -12.47
N VAL A 464 7.69 17.79 -12.88
CA VAL A 464 7.85 16.61 -12.02
C VAL A 464 9.26 16.04 -12.16
N TRP A 465 9.80 15.50 -11.08
CA TRP A 465 11.05 14.74 -11.04
C TRP A 465 10.71 13.36 -10.48
N ASN A 466 10.82 12.34 -11.33
CA ASN A 466 10.49 10.99 -10.90
C ASN A 466 11.53 10.46 -9.92
N GLY A 467 11.09 9.89 -8.82
CA GLY A 467 11.96 9.24 -7.85
C GLY A 467 12.56 7.95 -8.43
N ALA A 468 13.77 7.61 -7.98
CA ALA A 468 14.41 6.33 -8.27
C ALA A 468 14.83 5.58 -6.99
N GLY A 469 14.39 6.06 -5.82
CA GLY A 469 14.78 5.56 -4.51
C GLY A 469 16.19 6.01 -4.11
N GLY A 470 16.55 5.74 -2.85
CA GLY A 470 17.86 6.12 -2.29
C GLY A 470 18.20 7.61 -2.43
N ASN A 471 17.21 8.51 -2.30
CA ASN A 471 17.37 9.97 -2.46
C ASN A 471 17.76 10.42 -3.88
N THR A 472 17.45 9.63 -4.91
CA THR A 472 17.78 9.95 -6.31
C THR A 472 16.54 10.26 -7.15
N PHE A 473 16.71 11.14 -8.13
CA PHE A 473 15.64 11.58 -9.02
C PHE A 473 16.10 11.62 -10.48
N GLY A 474 15.17 11.36 -11.39
CA GLY A 474 15.34 11.59 -12.81
C GLY A 474 15.39 13.08 -13.19
N PRO A 475 15.62 13.39 -14.48
CA PRO A 475 15.58 14.76 -14.97
C PRO A 475 14.18 15.38 -14.82
N ALA A 476 14.12 16.71 -14.73
CA ALA A 476 12.85 17.44 -14.68
C ALA A 476 12.02 17.20 -15.96
N ILE A 477 10.75 16.86 -15.79
CA ILE A 477 9.78 16.69 -16.87
C ILE A 477 8.77 17.84 -16.79
N GLU A 478 8.67 18.65 -17.84
CA GLU A 478 7.67 19.72 -17.95
C GLU A 478 6.29 19.10 -18.26
N LEU A 479 5.30 19.36 -17.40
CA LEU A 479 3.92 18.89 -17.56
C LEU A 479 3.00 19.92 -18.23
N GLY A 480 3.42 21.20 -18.28
CA GLY A 480 2.75 22.25 -19.04
C GLY A 480 2.36 23.50 -18.23
N PRO A 481 1.71 24.49 -18.89
CA PRO A 481 1.39 25.81 -18.32
C PRO A 481 0.11 25.81 -17.47
N GLY A 482 -0.23 26.98 -16.92
CA GLY A 482 -1.51 27.22 -16.22
C GLY A 482 -1.43 27.15 -14.70
N TRP A 483 -0.23 26.99 -14.13
CA TRP A 483 -0.05 26.71 -12.71
C TRP A 483 0.25 27.93 -11.84
N ALA A 484 0.31 29.14 -12.43
CA ALA A 484 0.58 30.38 -11.71
C ALA A 484 -0.32 30.59 -10.47
N PRO A 485 -1.65 30.39 -10.54
CA PRO A 485 -2.54 30.61 -9.39
C PRO A 485 -2.36 29.61 -8.24
N TYR A 486 -1.67 28.49 -8.48
CA TYR A 486 -1.60 27.33 -7.60
C TYR A 486 -0.22 27.13 -6.96
N ALA A 487 0.80 27.87 -7.44
CA ALA A 487 2.21 27.67 -7.06
C ALA A 487 2.47 27.77 -5.54
N GLY A 488 1.66 28.51 -4.79
CA GLY A 488 1.82 28.69 -3.35
C GLY A 488 1.14 27.62 -2.48
N SER A 489 0.32 26.74 -3.07
CA SER A 489 -0.64 25.91 -2.34
C SER A 489 -0.72 24.46 -2.80
N LEU A 490 0.19 24.02 -3.67
CA LEU A 490 0.29 22.61 -4.07
C LEU A 490 0.33 21.71 -2.83
N VAL A 491 -0.40 20.60 -2.91
CA VAL A 491 -0.43 19.51 -1.93
C VAL A 491 -0.71 18.20 -2.66
N SER A 492 0.11 17.17 -2.42
CA SER A 492 -0.24 15.80 -2.83
C SER A 492 -1.37 15.34 -1.94
N LEU A 493 -2.47 14.82 -2.49
CA LEU A 493 -3.64 14.44 -1.71
C LEU A 493 -3.68 12.94 -1.40
N GLY A 494 -2.73 12.15 -1.90
CA GLY A 494 -2.91 10.70 -1.96
C GLY A 494 -4.07 10.36 -2.90
N ASP A 495 -4.78 9.25 -2.68
CA ASP A 495 -5.91 8.85 -3.52
C ASP A 495 -7.25 9.23 -2.89
N VAL A 496 -7.68 10.46 -3.16
CA VAL A 496 -8.94 10.98 -2.61
C VAL A 496 -10.15 10.54 -3.43
N ASN A 497 -9.93 9.87 -4.55
CA ASN A 497 -10.97 9.41 -5.45
C ASN A 497 -11.18 7.87 -5.44
N GLU A 498 -10.27 7.13 -4.78
CA GLU A 498 -10.24 5.67 -4.59
C GLU A 498 -9.98 4.85 -5.88
N ASP A 499 -9.27 5.43 -6.87
CA ASP A 499 -8.86 4.77 -8.11
C ASP A 499 -7.46 4.13 -8.09
N GLY A 500 -6.75 4.27 -6.97
CA GLY A 500 -5.41 3.71 -6.74
C GLY A 500 -4.29 4.59 -7.26
N ARG A 501 -4.51 5.89 -7.44
CA ARG A 501 -3.52 6.83 -7.99
C ARG A 501 -3.41 8.09 -7.13
N THR A 502 -2.22 8.68 -7.11
CA THR A 502 -1.99 9.92 -6.36
C THR A 502 -2.62 11.11 -7.06
N ASP A 503 -3.53 11.78 -6.37
CA ASP A 503 -4.21 12.99 -6.77
C ASP A 503 -3.48 14.25 -6.30
N LEU A 504 -3.63 15.35 -7.04
CA LEU A 504 -3.02 16.63 -6.71
C LEU A 504 -4.08 17.64 -6.30
N GLY A 505 -3.82 18.39 -5.24
CA GLY A 505 -4.66 19.48 -4.74
C GLY A 505 -3.95 20.82 -4.80
N ALA A 506 -4.70 21.89 -5.03
CA ALA A 506 -4.20 23.24 -4.85
C ALA A 506 -5.32 24.27 -4.65
N VAL A 507 -5.04 25.29 -3.84
CA VAL A 507 -5.92 26.43 -3.66
C VAL A 507 -5.59 27.51 -4.68
N ASN A 508 -6.57 27.91 -5.49
CA ASN A 508 -6.44 29.05 -6.38
C ASN A 508 -6.26 30.34 -5.55
N ALA A 509 -5.13 31.02 -5.69
CA ALA A 509 -4.80 32.21 -4.90
C ALA A 509 -5.77 33.39 -5.13
N ALA A 510 -6.41 33.47 -6.30
CA ALA A 510 -7.33 34.57 -6.63
C ALA A 510 -8.74 34.33 -6.10
N THR A 511 -9.24 33.10 -6.19
CA THR A 511 -10.63 32.77 -5.79
C THR A 511 -10.75 32.18 -4.39
N GLY A 512 -9.65 31.65 -3.85
CA GLY A 512 -9.67 30.91 -2.59
C GLY A 512 -10.35 29.53 -2.68
N THR A 513 -10.50 28.99 -3.89
CA THR A 513 -11.12 27.69 -4.17
C THR A 513 -10.06 26.59 -4.21
N LEU A 514 -10.28 25.49 -3.49
CA LEU A 514 -9.51 24.26 -3.64
C LEU A 514 -9.98 23.51 -4.90
N TYR A 515 -9.00 23.15 -5.72
CA TYR A 515 -9.17 22.30 -6.90
C TYR A 515 -8.42 20.99 -6.69
N ILE A 516 -8.95 19.93 -7.30
CA ILE A 516 -8.35 18.59 -7.36
C ILE A 516 -8.12 18.19 -8.80
N TRP A 517 -6.96 17.61 -9.06
CA TRP A 517 -6.59 17.00 -10.32
C TRP A 517 -6.35 15.52 -10.09
N ASN A 518 -7.25 14.67 -10.58
CA ASN A 518 -7.13 13.24 -10.36
C ASN A 518 -5.91 12.66 -11.08
N GLY A 519 -5.14 11.83 -10.40
CA GLY A 519 -3.98 11.16 -10.94
C GLY A 519 -4.35 10.20 -12.06
N LYS A 520 -3.54 10.14 -13.11
CA LYS A 520 -3.66 9.14 -14.18
C LYS A 520 -2.49 8.16 -14.21
N GLY A 521 -1.57 8.24 -13.25
CA GLY A 521 -0.27 7.58 -13.30
C GLY A 521 0.58 8.13 -14.45
N ALA A 522 1.82 7.67 -14.55
CA ALA A 522 2.80 8.12 -15.54
C ALA A 522 2.85 9.66 -15.68
N ASN A 523 2.78 10.38 -14.55
CA ASN A 523 2.81 11.85 -14.45
C ASN A 523 1.61 12.58 -15.06
N GLY A 524 0.54 11.86 -15.42
CA GLY A 524 -0.67 12.43 -16.00
C GLY A 524 -1.69 12.87 -14.96
N PHE A 525 -2.43 13.94 -15.27
CA PHE A 525 -3.53 14.44 -14.44
C PHE A 525 -4.85 14.62 -15.23
N GLY A 526 -5.97 14.49 -14.53
CA GLY A 526 -7.31 14.83 -15.00
C GLY A 526 -7.57 16.33 -15.09
N PRO A 527 -8.75 16.73 -15.59
CA PRO A 527 -9.17 18.12 -15.51
C PRO A 527 -9.34 18.57 -14.04
N ALA A 528 -9.09 19.85 -13.77
CA ALA A 528 -9.26 20.44 -12.45
C ALA A 528 -10.74 20.41 -12.04
N THR A 529 -11.04 19.87 -10.86
CA THR A 529 -12.38 19.82 -10.28
C THR A 529 -12.45 20.74 -9.05
N PRO A 530 -13.34 21.73 -9.00
CA PRO A 530 -13.49 22.58 -7.82
C PRO A 530 -14.21 21.80 -6.70
N VAL A 531 -13.69 21.86 -5.48
CA VAL A 531 -14.22 21.08 -4.33
C VAL A 531 -14.70 21.97 -3.18
N GLY A 532 -14.17 23.18 -3.02
CA GLY A 532 -14.69 24.10 -2.00
C GLY A 532 -13.93 25.42 -1.89
N GLY A 533 -14.60 26.47 -1.40
CA GLY A 533 -14.03 27.80 -1.16
C GLY A 533 -13.68 28.07 0.31
N GLY A 534 -13.24 29.29 0.61
CA GLY A 534 -12.99 29.76 1.99
C GLY A 534 -11.55 29.54 2.51
N TRP A 535 -10.69 28.96 1.70
CA TRP A 535 -9.28 28.70 2.03
C TRP A 535 -8.41 29.93 2.37
N PRO A 536 -8.71 31.17 1.93
CA PRO A 536 -7.93 32.34 2.35
C PRO A 536 -7.92 32.57 3.87
N ALA A 537 -8.93 32.07 4.60
CA ALA A 537 -9.00 32.13 6.06
C ALA A 537 -8.03 31.16 6.77
N PHE A 538 -7.39 30.26 6.03
CA PHE A 538 -6.52 29.21 6.57
C PHE A 538 -5.08 29.33 6.08
N SER A 539 -4.15 28.68 6.79
CA SER A 539 -2.79 28.42 6.32
C SER A 539 -2.80 27.55 5.06
N ARG A 540 -1.63 27.34 4.46
CA ARG A 540 -1.50 26.38 3.36
C ARG A 540 -1.99 25.00 3.85
N PRO A 541 -2.83 24.30 3.07
CA PRO A 541 -3.26 22.95 3.42
C PRO A 541 -2.09 21.98 3.39
N VAL A 542 -2.13 21.00 4.29
CA VAL A 542 -1.31 19.78 4.24
C VAL A 542 -2.25 18.59 4.15
N ALA A 543 -1.78 17.50 3.56
CA ALA A 543 -2.57 16.28 3.42
C ALA A 543 -1.87 15.10 4.09
N GLY A 544 -2.67 14.10 4.43
CA GLY A 544 -2.27 12.84 5.07
C GLY A 544 -3.52 12.05 5.42
N ASP A 545 -3.37 10.78 5.77
CA ASP A 545 -4.48 9.97 6.30
C ASP A 545 -4.49 10.10 7.83
N PHE A 546 -5.03 11.22 8.32
CA PHE A 546 -5.03 11.56 9.75
C PHE A 546 -6.10 10.81 10.53
N ASN A 547 -7.13 10.33 9.82
CA ASN A 547 -8.23 9.59 10.40
C ASN A 547 -8.03 8.06 10.33
N GLY A 548 -7.17 7.57 9.44
CA GLY A 548 -6.79 6.17 9.27
C GLY A 548 -7.76 5.35 8.42
N ASP A 549 -8.50 5.96 7.49
CA ASP A 549 -9.48 5.27 6.64
C ASP A 549 -8.95 4.89 5.23
N GLY A 550 -7.69 5.26 4.96
CA GLY A 550 -6.99 5.06 3.70
C GLY A 550 -7.31 6.11 2.63
N ILE A 551 -8.02 7.18 2.97
CA ILE A 551 -8.37 8.29 2.06
C ILE A 551 -7.65 9.54 2.54
N GLY A 552 -7.13 10.34 1.60
CA GLY A 552 -6.45 11.58 1.95
C GLY A 552 -7.36 12.59 2.67
N ASP A 553 -6.94 13.02 3.85
CA ASP A 553 -7.52 14.13 4.60
C ASP A 553 -6.73 15.42 4.36
N LEU A 554 -7.32 16.56 4.73
CA LEU A 554 -6.65 17.86 4.74
C LEU A 554 -6.59 18.45 6.14
N LEU A 555 -5.47 19.09 6.48
CA LEU A 555 -5.30 19.91 7.67
C LEU A 555 -4.85 21.33 7.31
N ALA A 556 -5.35 22.31 8.06
CA ALA A 556 -4.85 23.68 8.01
C ALA A 556 -5.15 24.45 9.30
N VAL A 557 -4.33 25.46 9.59
CA VAL A 557 -4.51 26.36 10.74
C VAL A 557 -5.39 27.53 10.32
N ARG A 558 -6.47 27.77 11.06
CA ARG A 558 -7.34 28.94 10.86
C ARG A 558 -6.63 30.20 11.37
N LYS A 559 -6.53 31.24 10.53
CA LYS A 559 -5.64 32.39 10.76
C LYS A 559 -6.07 33.31 11.89
N ASP A 560 -7.37 33.46 12.13
CA ASP A 560 -7.94 34.37 13.12
C ASP A 560 -8.05 33.74 14.53
N THR A 561 -8.37 32.45 14.60
CA THR A 561 -8.52 31.71 15.88
C THR A 561 -7.30 30.91 16.26
N HIS A 562 -6.33 30.74 15.34
CA HIS A 562 -5.13 29.93 15.55
C HIS A 562 -5.43 28.48 15.98
N THR A 563 -6.55 27.94 15.50
CA THR A 563 -6.98 26.56 15.72
C THR A 563 -6.65 25.70 14.49
N LEU A 564 -6.26 24.44 14.70
CA LEU A 564 -6.07 23.45 13.64
C LEU A 564 -7.42 22.85 13.26
N HIS A 565 -7.69 22.76 11.96
CA HIS A 565 -8.90 22.18 11.40
C HIS A 565 -8.57 21.05 10.45
N VAL A 566 -9.43 20.03 10.44
CA VAL A 566 -9.37 18.86 9.55
C VAL A 566 -10.60 18.78 8.65
N TRP A 567 -10.38 18.38 7.40
CA TRP A 567 -11.41 17.99 6.45
C TRP A 567 -11.14 16.55 6.07
N ASN A 568 -12.00 15.63 6.51
CA ASN A 568 -11.76 14.22 6.23
C ASN A 568 -12.19 13.88 4.81
N GLY A 569 -11.36 13.11 4.11
CA GLY A 569 -11.70 12.52 2.83
C GLY A 569 -12.91 11.59 2.96
N ARG A 570 -13.72 11.51 1.90
CA ARG A 570 -14.90 10.61 1.82
C ARG A 570 -14.92 9.78 0.54
N GLY A 571 -13.81 9.78 -0.20
CA GLY A 571 -13.72 9.22 -1.54
C GLY A 571 -14.39 10.11 -2.60
N ALA A 572 -14.20 9.75 -3.86
CA ALA A 572 -14.78 10.44 -5.01
C ALA A 572 -14.60 11.97 -4.99
N ASN A 573 -13.41 12.46 -4.59
CA ASN A 573 -13.07 13.88 -4.47
C ASN A 573 -13.93 14.68 -3.47
N ASN A 574 -14.48 14.02 -2.45
CA ASN A 574 -15.35 14.65 -1.47
C ASN A 574 -14.70 14.72 -0.07
N PHE A 575 -15.05 15.77 0.68
CA PHE A 575 -14.53 16.03 2.03
C PHE A 575 -15.67 16.36 3.00
N THR A 576 -15.43 16.17 4.30
CA THR A 576 -16.30 16.72 5.34
C THR A 576 -16.30 18.26 5.33
N GLY A 577 -17.22 18.88 6.09
CA GLY A 577 -16.97 20.24 6.58
C GLY A 577 -15.76 20.28 7.53
N ALA A 578 -15.18 21.46 7.71
CA ALA A 578 -14.07 21.68 8.63
C ALA A 578 -14.46 21.27 10.05
N ALA A 579 -13.68 20.39 10.67
CA ALA A 579 -13.80 20.03 12.07
C ALA A 579 -12.58 20.56 12.83
N GLU A 580 -12.81 21.21 13.97
CA GLU A 580 -11.71 21.70 14.80
C GLU A 580 -11.01 20.54 15.52
N VAL A 581 -9.69 20.45 15.38
CA VAL A 581 -8.82 19.52 16.12
C VAL A 581 -8.42 20.14 17.47
N GLY A 582 -8.11 21.43 17.49
CA GLY A 582 -7.86 22.18 18.72
C GLY A 582 -7.05 23.48 18.57
N PRO A 583 -6.85 24.24 19.66
CA PRO A 583 -6.14 25.52 19.68
C PRO A 583 -4.61 25.40 19.76
N GLY A 584 -3.92 26.53 19.69
CA GLY A 584 -2.47 26.64 20.01
C GLY A 584 -1.52 26.51 18.81
N TRP A 585 -2.01 26.75 17.60
CA TRP A 585 -1.27 26.51 16.36
C TRP A 585 -0.66 27.76 15.71
N GLU A 586 -0.74 28.92 16.36
CA GLU A 586 -0.25 30.21 15.84
C GLU A 586 1.22 30.13 15.41
N GLN A 587 2.09 29.63 16.29
CA GLN A 587 3.54 29.52 16.05
C GLN A 587 3.95 28.48 15.01
N TYR A 588 3.01 27.68 14.49
CA TYR A 588 3.26 26.56 13.57
C TYR A 588 2.64 26.77 12.18
N ALA A 589 1.72 27.72 12.04
CA ALA A 589 0.94 27.92 10.81
C ALA A 589 1.78 28.16 9.54
N GLY A 590 2.98 28.73 9.68
CA GLY A 590 3.88 29.02 8.57
C GLY A 590 4.70 27.84 8.07
N SER A 591 4.79 26.75 8.85
CA SER A 591 5.71 25.62 8.61
C SER A 591 5.03 24.26 8.74
N LEU A 592 3.70 24.20 8.84
CA LEU A 592 2.94 22.96 8.93
C LEU A 592 3.24 22.03 7.74
N MET A 593 3.52 20.76 8.02
CA MET A 593 3.80 19.72 7.04
C MET A 593 3.37 18.33 7.53
N SER A 594 3.10 17.42 6.59
CA SER A 594 2.89 16.00 6.86
C SER A 594 4.14 15.26 6.37
N PRO A 595 5.01 14.78 7.27
CA PRO A 595 6.22 14.05 6.89
C PRO A 595 5.95 12.57 6.59
N GLY A 596 4.73 12.07 6.84
CA GLY A 596 4.43 10.65 6.75
C GLY A 596 4.49 9.97 8.10
N ASP A 597 4.82 8.70 8.11
CA ASP A 597 4.98 7.86 9.29
C ASP A 597 6.44 7.93 9.77
N VAL A 598 6.79 8.95 10.54
CA VAL A 598 8.18 9.19 10.98
C VAL A 598 8.52 8.41 12.25
N ASP A 599 7.51 7.88 12.95
CA ASP A 599 7.72 7.03 14.11
C ASP A 599 7.69 5.52 13.79
N GLY A 600 7.17 5.12 12.62
CA GLY A 600 7.12 3.76 12.11
C GLY A 600 5.92 2.97 12.61
N ASP A 601 4.85 3.64 13.08
CA ASP A 601 3.65 3.01 13.62
C ASP A 601 2.54 2.73 12.59
N GLY A 602 2.76 3.14 11.34
CA GLY A 602 1.88 3.00 10.20
C GLY A 602 0.88 4.14 10.01
N ARG A 603 1.02 5.27 10.72
CA ARG A 603 0.05 6.38 10.69
C ARG A 603 0.69 7.67 10.21
N SER A 604 -0.13 8.55 9.62
CA SER A 604 0.36 9.87 9.20
C SER A 604 0.61 10.77 10.41
N ASP A 605 1.83 11.27 10.53
CA ASP A 605 2.24 12.22 11.54
C ASP A 605 2.11 13.67 11.05
N LEU A 606 2.24 14.59 11.99
CA LEU A 606 2.25 16.02 11.73
C LEU A 606 3.55 16.62 12.24
N ALA A 607 4.15 17.51 11.46
CA ALA A 607 5.33 18.25 11.88
C ALA A 607 5.21 19.74 11.60
N ALA A 608 5.89 20.53 12.42
CA ALA A 608 6.02 21.97 12.21
C ALA A 608 7.24 22.53 12.94
N VAL A 609 7.79 23.62 12.42
CA VAL A 609 8.85 24.37 13.09
C VAL A 609 8.24 25.52 13.88
N HIS A 610 8.51 25.54 15.19
CA HIS A 610 8.09 26.61 16.08
C HIS A 610 8.74 27.95 15.67
N ALA A 611 7.93 28.96 15.31
CA ALA A 611 8.42 30.23 14.77
C ALA A 611 9.42 30.99 15.68
N GLY A 612 9.18 30.95 17.00
CA GLY A 612 10.05 31.57 18.01
C GLY A 612 11.38 30.85 18.24
N THR A 613 11.34 29.57 18.62
CA THR A 613 12.54 28.79 19.00
C THR A 613 13.28 28.17 17.82
N GLY A 614 12.62 28.00 16.67
CA GLY A 614 13.17 27.27 15.53
C GLY A 614 13.30 25.76 15.75
N ALA A 615 12.61 25.22 16.77
CA ALA A 615 12.58 23.79 17.04
C ALA A 615 11.57 23.08 16.11
N LEU A 616 11.97 21.93 15.56
CA LEU A 616 11.06 21.02 14.88
C LEU A 616 10.27 20.24 15.94
N GLN A 617 8.95 20.30 15.83
CA GLN A 617 8.01 19.56 16.64
C GLN A 617 7.33 18.51 15.76
N VAL A 618 7.23 17.28 16.26
CA VAL A 618 6.50 16.18 15.65
C VAL A 618 5.36 15.76 16.58
N TRP A 619 4.17 15.56 16.01
CA TRP A 619 3.00 15.04 16.70
C TRP A 619 2.59 13.73 16.04
N ASN A 620 2.81 12.62 16.74
CA ASN A 620 2.56 11.30 16.17
C ASN A 620 1.06 11.05 16.00
N GLY A 621 0.67 10.52 14.85
CA GLY A 621 -0.70 10.20 14.51
C GLY A 621 -1.27 9.11 15.43
N ARG A 622 -2.55 9.21 15.77
CA ARG A 622 -3.26 8.16 16.53
C ARG A 622 -4.51 7.64 15.83
N GLY A 623 -4.73 8.05 14.58
CA GLY A 623 -5.98 7.82 13.85
C GLY A 623 -7.16 8.59 14.44
N GLY A 624 -8.27 8.61 13.72
CA GLY A 624 -9.49 9.33 14.09
C GLY A 624 -9.27 10.83 14.39
N ASN A 625 -8.36 11.49 13.66
CA ASN A 625 -8.01 12.91 13.81
C ASN A 625 -7.36 13.27 15.15
N LYS A 626 -6.69 12.31 15.80
CA LYS A 626 -6.01 12.50 17.09
C LYS A 626 -4.50 12.44 16.91
N PHE A 627 -3.81 13.24 17.70
CA PHE A 627 -2.35 13.32 17.71
C PHE A 627 -1.81 13.16 19.14
N GLY A 628 -0.61 12.59 19.26
CA GLY A 628 0.14 12.54 20.50
C GLY A 628 0.63 13.93 20.96
N PRO A 629 1.27 14.02 22.13
CA PRO A 629 1.96 15.24 22.55
C PRO A 629 3.11 15.56 21.58
N ALA A 630 3.42 16.85 21.44
CA ALA A 630 4.54 17.32 20.62
C ALA A 630 5.87 16.76 21.15
N THR A 631 6.68 16.20 20.26
CA THR A 631 8.05 15.77 20.52
C THR A 631 9.01 16.70 19.79
N ALA A 632 9.93 17.30 20.55
CA ALA A 632 10.96 18.18 19.97
C ALA A 632 12.12 17.34 19.41
N VAL A 633 12.39 17.48 18.11
CA VAL A 633 13.44 16.71 17.40
C VAL A 633 14.78 17.46 17.35
N GLY A 634 14.78 18.76 17.66
CA GLY A 634 15.99 19.59 17.74
C GLY A 634 15.73 21.04 17.33
N THR A 635 16.76 21.88 17.41
CA THR A 635 16.73 23.31 17.02
C THR A 635 17.48 23.57 15.73
N GLY A 636 17.24 24.71 15.07
CA GLY A 636 17.97 25.12 13.85
C GLY A 636 17.21 24.86 12.55
N TRP A 637 16.00 24.30 12.63
CA TRP A 637 15.16 23.98 11.48
C TRP A 637 14.54 25.21 10.79
N LYS A 638 14.62 26.38 11.43
CA LYS A 638 14.03 27.63 10.93
C LYS A 638 14.60 28.08 9.58
N SER A 639 15.88 27.82 9.29
CA SER A 639 16.48 28.13 7.98
C SER A 639 15.94 27.27 6.84
N PHE A 640 15.41 26.09 7.15
CA PHE A 640 14.91 25.13 6.17
C PHE A 640 13.39 25.19 6.00
N PHE A 641 12.63 25.54 7.05
CA PHE A 641 11.17 25.47 7.02
C PHE A 641 10.47 26.72 7.56
N GLY A 642 11.22 27.70 8.06
CA GLY A 642 10.66 28.95 8.55
C GLY A 642 10.08 29.81 7.43
N PRO A 643 9.16 30.74 7.75
CA PRO A 643 8.71 31.73 6.79
C PRO A 643 9.92 32.53 6.27
N ALA A 644 10.02 32.68 4.95
CA ALA A 644 11.08 33.47 4.33
C ALA A 644 11.14 34.84 5.01
N ALA A 645 12.33 35.26 5.44
CA ALA A 645 12.52 36.59 5.98
C ALA A 645 12.00 37.60 4.95
N THR A 646 11.05 38.43 5.35
CA THR A 646 10.65 39.59 4.53
C THR A 646 11.92 40.41 4.29
N PRO A 647 12.26 40.76 3.03
CA PRO A 647 13.29 41.76 2.80
C PRO A 647 12.81 43.01 3.53
N SER A 648 13.62 43.48 4.49
CA SER A 648 13.38 44.78 5.11
C SER A 648 13.25 45.79 3.97
N PRO A 649 12.21 46.65 3.92
CA PRO A 649 12.13 47.66 2.88
C PRO A 649 13.41 48.48 2.99
N SER A 650 14.26 48.37 1.97
CA SER A 650 15.54 49.06 1.89
C SER A 650 15.28 50.52 2.22
N GLY A 651 15.80 50.95 3.37
CA GLY A 651 15.76 52.33 3.77
C GLY A 651 16.26 53.19 2.62
N THR A 652 15.48 54.20 2.30
CA THR A 652 15.87 55.33 1.48
C THR A 652 17.30 55.73 1.84
N PRO A 653 18.23 55.87 0.88
CA PRO A 653 19.58 56.33 1.19
C PRO A 653 19.45 57.72 1.82
N SER A 654 19.85 57.87 3.09
CA SER A 654 19.99 59.19 3.67
C SER A 654 21.10 59.91 2.92
N GLN A 655 20.74 60.90 2.11
CA GLN A 655 21.69 61.95 1.75
C GLN A 655 22.02 62.70 3.03
N SER A 656 23.24 62.54 3.52
CA SER A 656 23.87 63.49 4.44
C SER A 656 25.35 63.58 4.11
N GLY A 657 25.82 64.80 3.84
CA GLY A 657 27.23 65.08 3.60
C GLY A 657 27.51 66.19 2.60
N THR A 658 26.88 67.35 2.76
CA THR A 658 27.41 68.62 2.24
C THR A 658 28.75 68.91 2.94
N PRO A 659 29.86 69.14 2.23
CA PRO A 659 31.10 69.58 2.87
C PRO A 659 31.07 71.09 3.12
N SER A 660 31.33 71.50 4.36
CA SER A 660 31.60 72.89 4.73
C SER A 660 32.85 73.43 4.02
N PRO A 661 32.90 74.73 3.68
CA PRO A 661 34.04 75.32 2.97
C PRO A 661 35.25 75.50 3.89
N SER A 662 36.40 75.11 3.38
CA SER A 662 37.74 75.29 3.94
C SER A 662 38.06 76.78 4.14
N ALA A 663 38.43 77.13 5.37
CA ALA A 663 38.99 78.43 5.73
C ALA A 663 40.45 78.56 5.23
N THR A 664 40.71 79.68 4.59
CA THR A 664 42.02 80.18 4.15
C THR A 664 42.92 80.51 5.36
N PRO A 665 44.22 80.18 5.34
CA PRO A 665 45.18 80.70 6.32
C PRO A 665 45.74 82.06 5.86
N SER A 666 45.76 83.04 6.77
CA SER A 666 46.53 84.29 6.59
C SER A 666 47.98 84.11 7.08
N PRO A 667 48.95 84.85 6.50
CA PRO A 667 50.38 84.61 6.70
C PRO A 667 50.94 85.37 7.91
N SER A 668 51.87 84.75 8.63
CA SER A 668 52.79 85.43 9.53
C SER A 668 54.21 85.32 8.97
N ALA A 669 54.79 86.47 8.63
CA ALA A 669 56.21 86.63 8.34
C ALA A 669 57.04 86.60 9.64
N SER A 670 58.22 85.98 9.64
CA SER A 670 59.50 86.72 9.79
C SER A 670 60.73 85.79 9.80
N ALA A 671 61.79 86.32 9.18
CA ALA A 671 63.23 86.14 9.41
C ALA A 671 63.91 84.80 9.04
N GLY A 672 64.77 84.88 8.01
CA GLY A 672 65.72 83.86 7.57
C GLY A 672 66.15 84.10 6.14
#